data_AF-A0A8J3P0Y1-F1
#
_entry.id   AF-A0A8J3P0Y1-F1
#
_cell.length_a   1.000
_cell.length_b   1.000
_cell.length_c   1.000
_cell.angle_alpha   90.00
_cell.angle_beta   90.00
_cell.angle_gamma   90.00
#
_symmetry.space_group_name_H-M   'P 1'
#
loop_
_entity.id
_entity.type
_entity.pdbx_description
1 polymer ?
#
loop_
_entity_poly.entity_id
_entity_poly.type
_entity_poly.pdbx_seq_one_letter_code
_entity_poly.pdbx_strand_id
1 'polypeptide(L)'
;MPQQPTFDVQGALAAMADYPVMLRRLGVVRVIEVDLAGSGIDPADAGPVTVQAKPSWTTRLPEAQVERPAVTVPAHLSPTRFALFADGRVDATATKLSVTELDTDSAGVRLLDLARQVVNAERENAAAAAKNPPELPPVSLPNRLALPSLRNAGICVAQQSRAVDLRERLESGRDLLSTSDDKAITDARHAVLGHVLDVWDDRTRRWHSLCARRGTYRLPGGTTFTHDDEGPISMAATARDQAEPDDTLYLHQSLVRWTGWSLVAPRPGQPVITEDAGRVPGGPSGPALPGFSVGFTAKPGSLPRLRFGVGYRFQLRIVDAAGRVDPLQPASTDFSRAVPAGSQPPAKYLRFEPVSSPVVFAQAPMTEGESLETLVIRPEPWLGGIIGSILAPILGTGSIRHLAPPKVSQQLCEEHGGFDNAQGVPDPGRYAQIAQRDAADLATVGTADPGRPGQRYFSGTALPVTWLGDLISRGFALAGLPGGVVKVAFDPAAGQAWPNVRAARLQLTDGTGAPQWNALLRVLVVPVPRGERREVRLSSYLNTTDLGLLGQLGWLADSGASASTIAAVRADTAAGQCWQITPYRPLTLVNAVRVPVSAPVLNTVAFVDADEPREPGSHRQDLAVAATVHRPSTGTLTMTATWTDPLDDPLEQPAGPENRVRRAIPQVLAGEGRPLPELTVGYDPDPATGAQVRFTATQGFGDTRRRVVSYSLTGTTRYMEYFTQRGRVVLRGTAPTQVARAGIAPGTDVVRSLDGTLTYRRTIDYTVDEVQGTIARIASGAIPNNGTVEVAIVALPVSRPSSGQPLTVDLPSTARPLPPQPAWIVPTFGWTESSANLGRTKTRARSGGGLRVFLERGWYSSGVGEQLAVVLADGSVAGDDERLRTIVTRRAADPVTARTAVPGEFPTAAEFTLARARVPGIVPVELPERTVAVAAHDVVFDTERKRWACDIVLPPGSHHQPFVSLSLARYQPNSLDGVHLSPVAQVEWVQLAPDRTATAVLELLDLTKVTLTVAGRSPSGTDAVPGQPNAVSVLVQSASGLNPGDLDWTVVGPADGQRLTAAAQPDGTTLWTGVLRLPTSRLLRAYRLVIVEQEQHAGGGRLVYSDVVRL
;
A
#
# COMPACT_ATOMS: atom_id res chain seq x y z
N MET A 1 42.40 63.12 47.65
CA MET A 1 42.34 61.66 47.48
C MET A 1 43.75 61.11 47.58
N PRO A 2 44.02 60.08 48.39
CA PRO A 2 45.34 59.45 48.42
C PRO A 2 45.67 58.87 47.03
N GLN A 3 46.93 59.01 46.60
CA GLN A 3 47.41 58.43 45.35
C GLN A 3 47.15 56.93 45.34
N GLN A 4 46.53 56.43 44.28
CA GLN A 4 46.35 54.99 44.07
C GLN A 4 47.74 54.33 44.06
N PRO A 5 47.99 53.33 44.91
CA PRO A 5 49.31 52.71 45.01
C PRO A 5 49.72 52.09 43.67
N THR A 6 50.98 52.24 43.29
CA THR A 6 51.56 51.65 42.06
C THR A 6 51.56 50.12 42.07
N PHE A 7 51.39 49.50 43.24
CA PHE A 7 51.23 48.05 43.41
C PHE A 7 50.23 47.78 44.54
N ASP A 8 49.10 47.15 44.22
CA ASP A 8 48.11 46.74 45.20
C ASP A 8 48.47 45.37 45.79
N VAL A 9 49.02 45.38 47.01
CA VAL A 9 49.39 44.15 47.74
C VAL A 9 48.16 43.30 48.04
N GLN A 10 47.02 43.91 48.36
CA GLN A 10 45.79 43.17 48.66
C GLN A 10 45.25 42.50 47.39
N GLY A 11 45.22 43.21 46.28
CA GLY A 11 44.88 42.67 44.96
C GLY A 11 45.83 41.55 44.51
N ALA A 12 47.14 41.70 44.73
CA ALA A 12 48.12 40.66 44.41
C ALA A 12 47.96 39.40 45.28
N LEU A 13 47.71 39.56 46.58
CA LEU A 13 47.43 38.44 47.49
C LEU A 13 46.11 37.75 47.15
N ALA A 14 45.07 38.52 46.82
CA ALA A 14 43.79 37.99 46.35
C ALA A 14 43.95 37.17 45.06
N ALA A 15 44.72 37.68 44.08
CA ALA A 15 45.03 36.95 42.84
C ALA A 15 45.85 35.67 43.07
N MET A 16 46.55 35.56 44.21
CA MET A 16 47.35 34.39 44.59
C MET A 16 46.65 33.49 45.64
N ALA A 17 45.45 33.84 46.11
CA ALA A 17 44.76 33.14 47.20
C ALA A 17 44.51 31.66 46.89
N ASP A 18 44.20 31.34 45.64
CA ASP A 18 43.95 29.97 45.17
C ASP A 18 45.23 29.11 44.99
N TYR A 19 46.40 29.68 45.28
CA TYR A 19 47.70 29.04 45.09
C TYR A 19 48.50 28.98 46.41
N PRO A 20 48.13 28.13 47.38
CA PRO A 20 48.80 28.03 48.68
C PRO A 20 50.31 27.76 48.59
N VAL A 21 50.75 27.04 47.55
CA VAL A 21 52.18 26.82 47.25
C VAL A 21 52.93 28.14 47.05
N MET A 22 52.30 29.09 46.35
CA MET A 22 52.87 30.42 46.14
C MET A 22 52.86 31.23 47.42
N LEU A 23 51.75 31.21 48.18
CA LEU A 23 51.64 31.92 49.46
C LEU A 23 52.68 31.42 50.49
N ARG A 24 52.97 30.11 50.51
CA ARG A 24 54.03 29.54 51.35
C ARG A 24 55.42 29.99 50.92
N ARG A 25 55.70 29.99 49.61
CA ARG A 25 56.99 30.47 49.07
C ARG A 25 57.22 31.96 49.31
N LEU A 26 56.18 32.79 49.20
CA LEU A 26 56.24 34.22 49.55
C LEU A 26 56.29 34.46 51.06
N GLY A 27 56.04 33.44 51.86
CA GLY A 27 56.03 33.55 53.30
C GLY A 27 54.79 34.21 53.90
N VAL A 28 53.72 34.34 53.10
CA VAL A 28 52.39 34.77 53.55
C VAL A 28 51.77 33.69 54.43
N VAL A 29 51.90 32.42 54.01
CA VAL A 29 51.56 31.25 54.83
C VAL A 29 52.84 30.69 55.44
N ARG A 30 52.87 30.57 56.77
CA ARG A 30 53.96 29.96 57.52
C ARG A 30 53.50 28.65 58.13
N VAL A 31 54.28 27.59 57.94
CA VAL A 31 54.10 26.31 58.63
C VAL A 31 55.07 26.28 59.80
N ILE A 32 54.56 26.01 61.00
CA ILE A 32 55.36 25.91 62.23
C ILE A 32 55.35 24.44 62.65
N GLU A 33 56.53 23.86 62.80
CA GLU A 33 56.70 22.57 63.44
C GLU A 33 56.83 22.78 64.94
N VAL A 34 55.94 22.14 65.70
CA VAL A 34 55.94 22.23 67.16
C VAL A 34 56.55 20.93 67.68
N ASP A 35 57.69 21.05 68.35
CA ASP A 35 58.24 19.92 69.10
C ASP A 35 57.35 19.66 70.32
N LEU A 36 56.81 18.45 70.39
CA LEU A 36 55.97 18.03 71.52
C LEU A 36 56.82 17.58 72.72
N ALA A 37 58.13 17.36 72.53
CA ALA A 37 59.04 17.04 73.62
C ALA A 37 59.14 18.22 74.60
N GLY A 38 58.67 18.01 75.84
CA GLY A 38 58.69 19.04 76.88
C GLY A 38 57.52 20.04 76.85
N SER A 39 56.54 19.87 75.95
CA SER A 39 55.34 20.73 75.88
C SER A 39 54.22 20.32 76.88
N GLY A 40 54.33 19.13 77.49
CA GLY A 40 53.31 18.56 78.37
C GLY A 40 52.11 17.96 77.64
N ILE A 41 52.14 17.91 76.31
CA ILE A 41 51.09 17.31 75.46
C ILE A 41 51.48 15.86 75.15
N ASP A 42 50.67 14.88 75.58
CA ASP A 42 50.87 13.46 75.24
C ASP A 42 50.24 13.13 73.87
N PRO A 43 51.02 12.74 72.85
CA PRO A 43 50.49 12.32 71.55
C PRO A 43 49.59 11.07 71.61
N ALA A 44 49.65 10.29 72.70
CA ALA A 44 48.79 9.12 72.94
C ALA A 44 47.34 9.52 73.31
N ASP A 45 47.12 10.71 73.87
CA ASP A 45 45.80 11.29 74.13
C ASP A 45 45.26 11.98 72.87
N ALA A 46 45.08 11.21 71.81
CA ALA A 46 44.51 11.70 70.56
C ALA A 46 43.05 12.16 70.77
N GLY A 47 42.73 13.39 70.36
CA GLY A 47 41.41 13.97 70.59
C GLY A 47 41.27 15.44 70.16
N PRO A 48 40.09 16.04 70.38
CA PRO A 48 39.84 17.44 70.10
C PRO A 48 40.67 18.34 71.04
N VAL A 49 41.31 19.35 70.47
CA VAL A 49 42.15 20.33 71.16
C VAL A 49 41.87 21.72 70.61
N THR A 50 42.27 22.77 71.33
CA THR A 50 42.16 24.15 70.85
C THR A 50 43.55 24.75 70.69
N VAL A 51 43.84 25.30 69.51
CA VAL A 51 45.12 25.97 69.22
C VAL A 51 44.88 27.47 69.20
N GLN A 52 45.56 28.19 70.08
CA GLN A 52 45.60 29.66 70.06
C GLN A 52 46.96 30.13 69.56
N ALA A 53 46.95 30.93 68.50
CA ALA A 53 48.14 31.57 67.95
C ALA A 53 48.07 33.08 68.20
N LYS A 54 49.06 33.62 68.92
CA LYS A 54 49.22 35.06 69.13
C LYS A 54 50.42 35.56 68.32
N PRO A 55 50.20 36.26 67.19
CA PRO A 55 51.30 36.72 66.37
C PRO A 55 52.09 37.84 67.06
N SER A 56 53.42 37.79 66.98
CA SER A 56 54.31 38.87 67.39
C SER A 56 55.31 39.15 66.27
N TRP A 57 55.37 40.40 65.80
CA TRP A 57 56.26 40.83 64.73
C TRP A 57 56.87 42.19 65.06
N THR A 58 58.11 42.41 64.64
CA THR A 58 58.75 43.72 64.61
C THR A 58 58.20 44.53 63.45
N THR A 59 57.43 45.59 63.75
CA THR A 59 56.80 46.46 62.75
C THR A 59 57.62 47.72 62.50
N ARG A 60 57.55 48.26 61.26
CA ARG A 60 58.04 49.60 60.92
C ARG A 60 56.97 50.68 61.04
N LEU A 61 55.72 50.28 61.33
CA LEU A 61 54.58 51.17 61.56
C LEU A 61 54.48 51.55 63.05
N PRO A 62 53.92 52.71 63.39
CA PRO A 62 53.60 53.07 64.78
C PRO A 62 52.73 51.99 65.44
N GLU A 63 53.04 51.62 66.69
CA GLU A 63 52.37 50.51 67.40
C GLU A 63 50.85 50.70 67.53
N ALA A 64 50.38 51.95 67.58
CA ALA A 64 48.95 52.30 67.59
C ALA A 64 48.18 52.00 66.29
N GLN A 65 48.88 51.63 65.20
CA GLN A 65 48.27 51.30 63.90
C GLN A 65 48.31 49.80 63.58
N VAL A 66 48.73 48.96 64.53
CA VAL A 66 48.90 47.51 64.31
C VAL A 66 48.07 46.72 65.31
N GLU A 67 46.95 46.18 64.84
CA GLU A 67 46.17 45.20 65.60
C GLU A 67 46.82 43.81 65.49
N ARG A 68 46.88 43.08 66.62
CA ARG A 68 47.46 41.73 66.71
C ARG A 68 46.51 40.77 67.42
N PRO A 69 45.29 40.56 66.91
CA PRO A 69 44.32 39.69 67.57
C PRO A 69 44.87 38.27 67.66
N ALA A 70 44.69 37.62 68.80
CA ALA A 70 44.94 36.20 68.93
C ALA A 70 43.86 35.44 68.14
N VAL A 71 44.26 34.36 67.46
CA VAL A 71 43.34 33.51 66.72
C VAL A 71 43.29 32.15 67.40
N THR A 72 42.09 31.76 67.82
CA THR A 72 41.80 30.48 68.48
C THR A 72 41.03 29.59 67.53
N VAL A 73 41.51 28.37 67.29
CA VAL A 73 40.91 27.42 66.33
C VAL A 73 40.81 26.02 66.95
N PRO A 74 39.66 25.33 66.82
CA PRO A 74 39.54 23.92 67.14
C PRO A 74 40.39 23.11 66.18
N ALA A 75 41.16 22.18 66.73
CA ALA A 75 41.95 21.21 66.01
C ALA A 75 41.74 19.83 66.64
N HIS A 76 42.29 18.82 66.01
CA HIS A 76 42.31 17.46 66.49
C HIS A 76 43.77 16.99 66.55
N LEU A 77 44.23 16.63 67.74
CA LEU A 77 45.54 16.03 67.93
C LEU A 77 45.46 14.55 67.57
N SER A 78 46.32 14.13 66.66
CA SER A 78 46.62 12.72 66.40
C SER A 78 48.05 12.43 66.82
N PRO A 79 48.48 11.16 66.93
CA PRO A 79 49.83 10.81 67.38
C PRO A 79 50.97 11.40 66.54
N THR A 80 50.67 11.95 65.35
CA THR A 80 51.67 12.45 64.40
C THR A 80 51.43 13.89 63.93
N ARG A 81 50.32 14.55 64.30
CA ARG A 81 49.98 15.92 63.84
C ARG A 81 48.73 16.51 64.50
N PHE A 82 48.59 17.83 64.40
CA PHE A 82 47.33 18.56 64.49
C PHE A 82 46.62 18.56 63.13
N ALA A 83 45.34 18.17 63.10
CA ALA A 83 44.46 18.22 61.93
C ALA A 83 43.21 19.05 62.25
N LEU A 84 42.44 19.48 61.25
CA LEU A 84 41.16 20.15 61.52
C LEU A 84 40.09 19.19 62.08
N PHE A 85 40.15 17.91 61.71
CA PHE A 85 39.19 16.87 62.09
C PHE A 85 39.91 15.54 62.35
N ALA A 86 39.31 14.65 63.15
CA ALA A 86 39.90 13.37 63.57
C ALA A 86 40.33 12.44 62.41
N ASP A 87 39.51 12.38 61.36
CA ASP A 87 39.66 11.44 60.24
C ASP A 87 40.28 12.13 59.00
N GLY A 88 40.40 13.46 58.98
CA GLY A 88 40.83 14.23 57.81
C GLY A 88 39.96 14.06 56.55
N ARG A 89 38.95 13.18 56.61
CA ARG A 89 37.97 12.85 55.58
C ARG A 89 36.58 13.31 56.00
N VAL A 90 35.77 13.63 55.00
CA VAL A 90 34.35 13.91 55.18
C VAL A 90 33.61 12.60 55.40
N ASP A 91 32.71 12.56 56.40
CA ASP A 91 31.77 11.45 56.54
C ASP A 91 30.70 11.52 55.46
N ALA A 92 30.80 10.64 54.46
CA ALA A 92 29.86 10.58 53.36
C ALA A 92 28.41 10.35 53.80
N THR A 93 28.17 9.58 54.87
CA THR A 93 26.83 9.27 55.35
C THR A 93 26.25 10.47 56.10
N ALA A 94 27.00 11.03 57.04
CA ALA A 94 26.56 12.22 57.80
C ALA A 94 26.32 13.42 56.88
N THR A 95 27.13 13.55 55.83
CA THR A 95 27.04 14.62 54.82
C THR A 95 26.04 14.29 53.70
N LYS A 96 25.39 13.12 53.74
CA LYS A 96 24.38 12.68 52.75
C LYS A 96 24.91 12.74 51.31
N LEU A 97 26.12 12.23 51.10
CA LEU A 97 26.71 12.09 49.79
C LEU A 97 26.06 10.93 49.02
N SER A 98 25.91 11.12 47.73
CA SER A 98 25.35 10.14 46.79
C SER A 98 26.11 10.19 45.48
N VAL A 99 26.01 9.10 44.71
CA VAL A 99 26.69 8.95 43.41
C VAL A 99 25.65 8.67 42.33
N THR A 100 25.79 9.31 41.18
CA THR A 100 24.94 9.08 40.01
C THR A 100 25.75 9.18 38.73
N GLU A 101 25.41 8.37 37.73
CA GLU A 101 26.15 8.26 36.46
C GLU A 101 25.48 9.03 35.32
N LEU A 102 24.24 9.46 35.56
CA LEU A 102 23.46 10.20 34.59
C LEU A 102 23.72 11.69 34.70
N ASP A 103 23.48 12.38 33.59
CA ASP A 103 23.21 13.80 33.62
C ASP A 103 21.84 14.05 34.27
N THR A 104 21.85 14.32 35.59
CA THR A 104 20.64 14.41 36.41
C THR A 104 19.65 15.45 35.92
N ASP A 105 20.14 16.57 35.41
CA ASP A 105 19.29 17.72 35.09
C ASP A 105 18.53 17.43 33.80
N SER A 106 19.25 17.02 32.75
CA SER A 106 18.66 16.60 31.48
C SER A 106 17.80 15.35 31.62
N ALA A 107 18.28 14.34 32.36
CA ALA A 107 17.55 13.09 32.56
C ALA A 107 16.26 13.32 33.35
N GLY A 108 16.30 14.14 34.40
CA GLY A 108 15.14 14.46 35.22
C GLY A 108 14.01 15.09 34.42
N VAL A 109 14.31 16.10 33.60
CA VAL A 109 13.31 16.74 32.74
C VAL A 109 12.71 15.75 31.72
N ARG A 110 13.57 14.95 31.06
CA ARG A 110 13.13 13.98 30.04
C ARG A 110 12.28 12.85 30.63
N LEU A 111 12.67 12.32 31.79
CA LEU A 111 11.94 11.24 32.46
C LEU A 111 10.62 11.76 33.06
N LEU A 112 10.60 12.99 33.59
CA LEU A 112 9.36 13.60 34.07
C LEU A 112 8.37 13.85 32.93
N ASP A 113 8.85 14.28 31.77
CA ASP A 113 8.00 14.46 30.59
C ASP A 113 7.43 13.11 30.11
N LEU A 114 8.26 12.07 30.00
CA LEU A 114 7.78 10.71 29.72
C LEU A 114 6.72 10.25 30.72
N ALA A 115 6.96 10.45 32.02
CA ALA A 115 6.00 10.06 33.06
C ALA A 115 4.65 10.80 32.90
N ARG A 116 4.68 12.09 32.57
CA ARG A 116 3.45 12.86 32.26
C ARG A 116 2.73 12.32 31.04
N GLN A 117 3.45 11.97 29.97
CA GLN A 117 2.85 11.39 28.76
C GLN A 117 2.18 10.05 29.05
N VAL A 118 2.82 9.17 29.84
CA VAL A 118 2.23 7.89 30.27
C VAL A 118 0.95 8.12 31.07
N VAL A 119 0.98 8.99 32.09
CA VAL A 119 -0.18 9.29 32.94
C VAL A 119 -1.33 9.89 32.14
N ASN A 120 -1.03 10.82 31.21
CA ASN A 120 -2.05 11.42 30.36
C ASN A 120 -2.69 10.38 29.43
N ALA A 121 -1.88 9.53 28.78
CA ALA A 121 -2.38 8.46 27.91
C ALA A 121 -3.27 7.46 28.67
N GLU A 122 -2.90 7.07 29.89
CA GLU A 122 -3.73 6.18 30.72
C GLU A 122 -5.05 6.85 31.13
N ARG A 123 -5.03 8.13 31.50
CA ARG A 123 -6.25 8.88 31.83
C ARG A 123 -7.20 9.00 30.65
N GLU A 124 -6.67 9.31 29.47
CA GLU A 124 -7.46 9.39 28.23
C GLU A 124 -8.10 8.04 27.90
N ASN A 125 -7.34 6.95 28.00
CA ASN A 125 -7.85 5.60 27.77
C ASN A 125 -8.93 5.21 28.78
N ALA A 126 -8.74 5.54 30.07
CA ALA A 126 -9.76 5.29 31.10
C ALA A 126 -11.05 6.09 30.84
N ALA A 127 -10.93 7.35 30.43
CA ALA A 127 -12.07 8.19 30.06
C ALA A 127 -12.78 7.70 28.78
N ALA A 128 -12.04 7.18 27.80
CA ALA A 128 -12.58 6.59 26.58
C ALA A 128 -13.31 5.26 26.87
N ALA A 129 -12.71 4.39 27.69
CA ALA A 129 -13.33 3.13 28.13
C ALA A 129 -14.64 3.36 28.91
N ALA A 130 -14.76 4.46 29.65
CA ALA A 130 -15.99 4.85 30.33
C ALA A 130 -17.10 5.31 29.37
N LYS A 131 -16.76 5.76 28.15
CA LYS A 131 -17.72 6.22 27.13
C LYS A 131 -18.09 5.16 26.11
N ASN A 132 -17.16 4.27 25.76
CA ASN A 132 -17.33 3.20 24.78
C ASN A 132 -16.83 1.85 25.36
N PRO A 133 -17.71 0.87 25.64
CA PRO A 133 -17.30 -0.48 26.03
C PRO A 133 -16.51 -1.21 24.91
N PRO A 134 -15.82 -2.33 25.21
CA PRO A 134 -14.41 -2.60 24.86
C PRO A 134 -14.11 -3.04 23.42
N GLU A 135 -14.93 -2.67 22.43
CA GLU A 135 -14.71 -3.08 21.04
C GLU A 135 -13.63 -2.27 20.32
N LEU A 136 -13.28 -1.08 20.80
CA LEU A 136 -12.30 -0.21 20.15
C LEU A 136 -10.93 -0.23 20.86
N PRO A 137 -9.82 -0.30 20.11
CA PRO A 137 -8.48 -0.22 20.68
C PRO A 137 -8.26 1.14 21.38
N PRO A 138 -7.37 1.19 22.38
CA PRO A 138 -7.10 2.40 23.15
C PRO A 138 -6.65 3.57 22.25
N VAL A 139 -7.10 4.78 22.59
CA VAL A 139 -6.85 6.03 21.84
C VAL A 139 -5.34 6.34 21.77
N SER A 140 -4.62 6.03 22.84
CA SER A 140 -3.17 6.14 22.95
C SER A 140 -2.58 4.83 23.45
N LEU A 141 -1.37 4.47 23.00
CA LEU A 141 -0.70 3.22 23.40
C LEU A 141 0.50 3.51 24.31
N PRO A 142 0.32 3.65 25.65
CA PRO A 142 1.42 3.94 26.57
C PRO A 142 2.56 2.93 26.48
N ASN A 143 2.23 1.67 26.17
CA ASN A 143 3.19 0.58 25.96
C ASN A 143 4.06 0.73 24.68
N ARG A 144 3.81 1.75 23.85
CA ARG A 144 4.63 2.12 22.70
C ARG A 144 5.49 3.37 22.94
N LEU A 145 5.49 3.94 24.15
CA LEU A 145 6.39 5.05 24.51
C LEU A 145 7.83 4.56 24.73
N ALA A 146 8.78 5.37 24.29
CA ALA A 146 10.21 5.06 24.36
C ALA A 146 10.83 5.63 25.63
N LEU A 147 11.87 4.99 26.16
CA LEU A 147 12.76 5.70 27.06
C LEU A 147 13.40 6.87 26.29
N PRO A 148 13.40 8.09 26.85
CA PRO A 148 14.13 9.19 26.22
C PRO A 148 15.61 8.82 26.13
N SER A 149 16.31 9.35 25.13
CA SER A 149 17.77 9.19 25.09
C SER A 149 18.38 9.77 26.36
N LEU A 150 18.92 8.90 27.22
CA LEU A 150 19.66 9.32 28.40
C LEU A 150 21.14 9.43 28.01
N ARG A 151 21.84 10.38 28.63
CA ARG A 151 23.26 10.60 28.37
C ARG A 151 24.06 10.27 29.62
N ASN A 152 25.13 9.53 29.44
CA ASN A 152 26.21 9.42 30.39
C ASN A 152 27.01 10.72 30.38
N ALA A 153 27.32 11.23 31.57
CA ALA A 153 28.14 12.43 31.73
C ALA A 153 29.20 12.20 32.80
N GLY A 154 29.80 11.01 32.82
CA GLY A 154 30.67 10.57 33.91
C GLY A 154 29.92 10.34 35.23
N ILE A 155 30.66 10.29 36.33
CA ILE A 155 30.15 10.01 37.66
C ILE A 155 30.06 11.30 38.49
N CYS A 156 28.86 11.66 38.91
CA CYS A 156 28.58 12.80 39.74
C CYS A 156 28.50 12.39 41.22
N VAL A 157 29.25 13.09 42.07
CA VAL A 157 29.09 13.04 43.53
C VAL A 157 28.21 14.22 43.92
N ALA A 158 27.07 13.96 44.55
CA ALA A 158 26.10 14.97 44.95
C ALA A 158 25.88 14.94 46.46
N GLN A 159 25.67 16.13 47.05
CA GLN A 159 25.36 16.33 48.46
C GLN A 159 23.89 16.76 48.59
N GLN A 160 23.10 16.00 49.35
CA GLN A 160 21.73 16.39 49.64
C GLN A 160 21.70 17.61 50.57
N SER A 161 20.73 18.50 50.37
CA SER A 161 20.53 19.71 51.19
C SER A 161 21.73 20.68 51.26
N ARG A 162 22.64 20.63 50.28
CA ARG A 162 23.88 21.43 50.26
C ARG A 162 23.67 22.94 50.43
N ALA A 163 22.63 23.51 49.82
CA ALA A 163 22.32 24.94 49.94
C ALA A 163 21.93 25.33 51.38
N VAL A 164 21.25 24.44 52.11
CA VAL A 164 20.88 24.64 53.52
C VAL A 164 22.12 24.59 54.39
N ASP A 165 23.02 23.62 54.18
CA ASP A 165 24.29 23.50 54.90
C ASP A 165 25.20 24.73 54.66
N LEU A 166 25.25 25.27 53.43
CA LEU A 166 25.96 26.51 53.14
C LEU A 166 25.35 27.70 53.89
N ARG A 167 24.02 27.85 53.88
CA ARG A 167 23.33 28.94 54.58
C ARG A 167 23.65 28.92 56.08
N GLU A 168 23.55 27.76 56.71
CA GLU A 168 23.86 27.59 58.13
C GLU A 168 25.34 27.89 58.43
N ARG A 169 26.25 27.54 57.52
CA ARG A 169 27.66 27.92 57.62
C ARG A 169 27.85 29.42 57.48
N LEU A 170 27.21 30.10 56.53
CA LEU A 170 27.32 31.56 56.39
C LEU A 170 26.75 32.30 57.61
N GLU A 171 25.63 31.83 58.15
CA GLU A 171 25.00 32.38 59.36
C GLU A 171 25.94 32.27 60.58
N SER A 172 26.59 31.12 60.78
CA SER A 172 27.54 30.93 61.89
C SER A 172 28.89 31.64 61.69
N GLY A 173 29.26 31.98 60.45
CA GLY A 173 30.50 32.69 60.13
C GLY A 173 30.39 34.22 60.21
N ARG A 174 29.18 34.78 60.29
CA ARG A 174 28.94 36.23 60.29
C ARG A 174 29.72 36.97 61.39
N ASP A 175 29.82 36.36 62.57
CA ASP A 175 30.46 36.97 63.74
C ASP A 175 32.00 37.04 63.60
N LEU A 176 32.60 36.29 62.66
CA LEU A 176 34.05 36.34 62.36
C LEU A 176 34.45 37.56 61.50
N LEU A 177 33.48 38.16 60.80
CA LEU A 177 33.68 39.25 59.84
C LEU A 177 33.43 40.65 60.45
N SER A 178 32.76 40.74 61.60
CA SER A 178 32.22 42.00 62.15
C SER A 178 33.03 42.62 63.30
N THR A 179 34.11 41.98 63.76
CA THR A 179 34.88 42.41 64.95
C THR A 179 36.39 42.53 64.70
N SER A 180 37.02 43.50 65.39
CA SER A 180 38.48 43.75 65.39
C SER A 180 39.22 43.07 66.55
N ASP A 181 38.50 42.39 67.45
CA ASP A 181 39.04 41.75 68.65
C ASP A 181 39.59 40.33 68.38
N ASP A 182 40.07 39.66 69.44
CA ASP A 182 40.51 38.25 69.42
C ASP A 182 39.45 37.36 68.74
N LYS A 183 39.88 36.56 67.76
CA LYS A 183 38.99 35.77 66.91
C LYS A 183 38.96 34.32 67.35
N ALA A 184 37.77 33.81 67.70
CA ALA A 184 37.56 32.41 68.00
C ALA A 184 36.75 31.74 66.87
N ILE A 185 37.40 30.87 66.11
CA ILE A 185 36.70 29.97 65.18
C ILE A 185 36.05 28.89 66.05
N THR A 186 34.73 28.84 66.16
CA THR A 186 34.03 27.81 66.95
C THR A 186 33.69 26.56 66.13
N ASP A 187 33.49 26.74 64.82
CA ASP A 187 33.27 25.66 63.86
C ASP A 187 34.51 25.49 62.97
N ALA A 188 35.19 24.35 63.11
CA ALA A 188 36.38 24.00 62.32
C ALA A 188 36.12 24.03 60.80
N ARG A 189 34.85 23.91 60.36
CA ARG A 189 34.47 24.02 58.95
C ARG A 189 34.85 25.39 58.37
N HIS A 190 34.90 26.46 59.15
CA HIS A 190 35.33 27.79 58.67
C HIS A 190 36.80 27.85 58.26
N ALA A 191 37.63 26.91 58.74
CA ALA A 191 39.03 26.77 58.35
C ALA A 191 39.26 25.81 57.17
N VAL A 192 38.18 25.35 56.50
CA VAL A 192 38.26 24.47 55.32
C VAL A 192 38.30 25.30 54.04
N LEU A 193 39.41 25.19 53.30
CA LEU A 193 39.61 25.83 51.99
C LEU A 193 38.84 25.11 50.88
N GLY A 194 38.75 23.78 50.96
CA GLY A 194 38.09 22.95 49.95
C GLY A 194 38.30 21.47 50.22
N HIS A 195 38.07 20.65 49.19
CA HIS A 195 38.18 19.20 49.31
C HIS A 195 39.00 18.60 48.19
N VAL A 196 39.65 17.48 48.46
CA VAL A 196 40.26 16.60 47.46
C VAL A 196 39.36 15.38 47.29
N LEU A 197 38.93 15.11 46.06
CA LEU A 197 38.19 13.90 45.74
C LEU A 197 39.16 12.76 45.39
N ASP A 198 39.05 11.66 46.13
CA ASP A 198 39.69 10.40 45.77
C ASP A 198 38.65 9.41 45.25
N VAL A 199 39.10 8.53 44.36
CA VAL A 199 38.30 7.47 43.78
C VAL A 199 39.03 6.12 43.95
N TRP A 200 38.28 5.10 44.34
CA TRP A 200 38.71 3.71 44.35
C TRP A 200 38.01 2.99 43.21
N ASP A 201 38.74 2.15 42.46
CA ASP A 201 38.17 1.31 41.41
C ASP A 201 38.46 -0.18 41.68
N ASP A 202 37.50 -1.04 41.35
CA ASP A 202 37.59 -2.49 41.62
C ASP A 202 38.59 -3.24 40.72
N ARG A 203 39.04 -2.61 39.62
CA ARG A 203 40.01 -3.16 38.68
C ARG A 203 41.43 -3.04 39.20
N THR A 204 41.84 -1.87 39.68
CA THR A 204 43.16 -1.64 40.28
C THR A 204 43.19 -1.95 41.77
N ARG A 205 42.01 -1.97 42.43
CA ARG A 205 41.83 -2.15 43.87
C ARG A 205 42.64 -1.15 44.71
N ARG A 206 42.76 0.09 44.23
CA ARG A 206 43.52 1.16 44.88
C ARG A 206 42.76 2.48 44.86
N TRP A 207 43.03 3.32 45.85
CA TRP A 207 42.62 4.71 45.86
C TRP A 207 43.54 5.57 44.99
N HIS A 208 42.93 6.47 44.22
CA HIS A 208 43.57 7.42 43.32
C HIS A 208 43.05 8.83 43.63
N SER A 209 43.93 9.81 43.63
CA SER A 209 43.55 11.22 43.81
C SER A 209 43.24 11.85 42.46
N LEU A 210 41.99 12.31 42.29
CA LEU A 210 41.56 13.03 41.08
C LEU A 210 42.08 14.47 41.04
N CYS A 211 42.64 14.92 42.17
CA CYS A 211 43.10 16.29 42.38
C CYS A 211 44.63 16.41 42.40
N ALA A 212 45.37 15.30 42.22
CA ALA A 212 46.82 15.35 42.11
C ALA A 212 47.25 16.01 40.80
N ARG A 213 48.01 17.10 40.90
CA ARG A 213 48.45 17.91 39.76
C ARG A 213 49.91 18.32 39.90
N ARG A 214 50.48 18.72 38.76
CA ARG A 214 51.76 19.39 38.63
C ARG A 214 51.50 20.80 38.13
N GLY A 215 51.76 21.79 38.99
CA GLY A 215 51.65 23.21 38.66
C GLY A 215 52.98 23.76 38.13
N THR A 216 52.92 24.51 37.04
CA THR A 216 54.02 25.31 36.49
C THR A 216 53.71 26.78 36.74
N TYR A 217 54.49 27.42 37.59
CA TYR A 217 54.29 28.81 38.02
C TYR A 217 55.33 29.70 37.33
N ARG A 218 54.87 30.70 36.57
CA ARG A 218 55.72 31.74 36.00
C ARG A 218 55.46 33.04 36.74
N LEU A 219 56.52 33.64 37.27
CA LEU A 219 56.48 34.86 38.06
C LEU A 219 56.81 36.09 37.20
N PRO A 220 56.39 37.29 37.63
CA PRO A 220 56.88 38.54 37.05
C PRO A 220 58.42 38.55 37.06
N GLY A 221 59.03 38.83 35.90
CA GLY A 221 60.49 38.78 35.71
C GLY A 221 61.03 37.47 35.10
N GLY A 222 60.17 36.50 34.77
CA GLY A 222 60.53 35.32 33.95
C GLY A 222 60.93 34.07 34.74
N THR A 223 61.09 34.16 36.05
CA THR A 223 61.38 33.00 36.91
C THR A 223 60.25 31.99 36.87
N THR A 224 60.58 30.73 36.62
CA THR A 224 59.61 29.63 36.54
C THR A 224 59.98 28.51 37.50
N PHE A 225 59.00 27.92 38.19
CA PHE A 225 59.20 26.70 38.99
C PHE A 225 58.01 25.75 38.86
N THR A 226 58.25 24.46 39.12
CA THR A 226 57.21 23.42 39.14
C THR A 226 57.03 22.85 40.54
N HIS A 227 55.81 22.43 40.86
CA HIS A 227 55.50 21.77 42.13
C HIS A 227 54.36 20.77 41.95
N ASP A 228 54.49 19.60 42.56
CA ASP A 228 53.44 18.59 42.60
C ASP A 228 52.66 18.76 43.90
N ASP A 229 51.35 18.98 43.78
CA ASP A 229 50.43 19.15 44.90
C ASP A 229 49.07 18.47 44.62
N GLU A 230 48.14 18.63 45.57
CA GLU A 230 46.73 18.31 45.36
C GLU A 230 45.92 19.60 45.37
N GLY A 231 45.26 19.91 44.26
CA GLY A 231 44.43 21.11 44.15
C GLY A 231 43.13 20.96 44.94
N PRO A 232 42.71 21.95 45.74
CA PRO A 232 41.39 21.91 46.36
C PRO A 232 40.30 22.12 45.31
N ILE A 233 39.23 21.36 45.44
CA ILE A 233 37.96 21.66 44.79
C ILE A 233 37.23 22.63 45.70
N SER A 234 37.07 23.87 45.23
CA SER A 234 36.37 24.93 45.95
C SER A 234 34.87 24.94 45.60
N MET A 235 34.09 25.56 46.47
CA MET A 235 32.67 25.76 46.23
C MET A 235 32.45 26.95 45.31
N ALA A 236 31.64 26.77 44.27
CA ALA A 236 31.18 27.85 43.41
C ALA A 236 29.66 27.98 43.54
N ALA A 237 29.20 29.11 44.09
CA ALA A 237 27.81 29.54 44.05
C ALA A 237 27.65 30.58 42.92
N THR A 238 26.50 30.59 42.26
CA THR A 238 26.22 31.51 41.15
C THR A 238 25.11 32.47 41.55
N ALA A 239 25.28 33.75 41.22
CA ALA A 239 24.23 34.76 41.29
C ALA A 239 23.77 35.14 39.88
N ARG A 240 22.73 35.98 39.76
CA ARG A 240 22.36 36.58 38.47
C ARG A 240 23.43 37.55 37.99
N ASP A 241 23.46 37.81 36.69
CA ASP A 241 24.34 38.85 36.13
C ASP A 241 23.93 40.22 36.67
N GLN A 242 24.91 41.06 37.05
CA GLN A 242 24.72 42.30 37.82
C GLN A 242 23.97 42.14 39.14
N ALA A 243 24.29 41.08 39.90
CA ALA A 243 23.67 40.84 41.20
C ALA A 243 23.92 41.98 42.20
N GLU A 244 22.84 42.45 42.84
CA GLU A 244 22.89 43.36 43.99
C GLU A 244 23.26 42.58 45.28
N PRO A 245 23.71 43.25 46.36
CA PRO A 245 24.14 42.59 47.60
C PRO A 245 23.10 41.65 48.24
N ASP A 246 21.81 41.87 47.96
CA ASP A 246 20.68 41.08 48.50
C ASP A 246 20.19 39.97 47.56
N ASP A 247 20.86 39.75 46.42
CA ASP A 247 20.40 38.76 45.43
C ASP A 247 20.59 37.30 45.87
N THR A 248 19.68 36.45 45.40
CA THR A 248 19.68 35.02 45.73
C THR A 248 20.88 34.31 45.12
N LEU A 249 21.69 33.68 45.97
CA LEU A 249 22.74 32.74 45.57
C LEU A 249 22.14 31.37 45.23
N TYR A 250 22.50 30.84 44.07
CA TYR A 250 22.14 29.50 43.63
C TYR A 250 23.33 28.55 43.81
N LEU A 251 23.06 27.40 44.43
CA LEU A 251 24.06 26.35 44.65
C LEU A 251 23.54 25.00 44.17
N HIS A 252 24.31 24.34 43.31
CA HIS A 252 23.96 23.04 42.78
C HIS A 252 24.22 21.90 43.79
N GLN A 253 23.39 20.85 43.80
CA GLN A 253 23.57 19.69 44.69
C GLN A 253 24.76 18.81 44.26
N SER A 254 25.09 18.75 42.95
CA SER A 254 26.34 18.15 42.49
C SER A 254 27.52 18.90 43.10
N LEU A 255 28.36 18.18 43.82
CA LEU A 255 29.66 18.69 44.28
C LEU A 255 30.61 18.75 43.10
N VAL A 256 30.74 17.63 42.40
CA VAL A 256 31.71 17.41 41.33
C VAL A 256 31.20 16.34 40.37
N ARG A 257 31.64 16.45 39.12
CA ARG A 257 31.40 15.44 38.09
C ARG A 257 32.73 14.97 37.52
N TRP A 258 33.03 13.69 37.72
CA TRP A 258 34.24 13.06 37.22
C TRP A 258 33.98 12.34 35.89
N THR A 259 34.59 12.82 34.83
CA THR A 259 34.43 12.27 33.47
C THR A 259 35.57 11.32 33.06
N GLY A 260 36.39 10.88 34.01
CA GLY A 260 37.61 10.08 33.70
C GLY A 260 38.88 10.91 33.54
N TRP A 261 38.88 12.18 33.96
CA TRP A 261 40.07 13.05 33.97
C TRP A 261 40.25 13.78 35.30
N SER A 262 41.36 14.50 35.48
CA SER A 262 41.61 15.31 36.67
C SER A 262 40.56 16.41 36.83
N LEU A 263 40.20 16.71 38.08
CA LEU A 263 39.25 17.77 38.43
C LEU A 263 39.93 19.14 38.57
N VAL A 264 41.26 19.19 38.58
CA VAL A 264 42.06 20.40 38.85
C VAL A 264 43.15 20.64 37.82
N ALA A 265 43.19 19.81 36.77
CA ALA A 265 44.04 20.00 35.61
C ALA A 265 43.20 19.83 34.33
N PRO A 266 43.31 20.75 33.36
CA PRO A 266 42.57 20.67 32.11
C PRO A 266 42.89 19.40 31.33
N ARG A 267 41.93 18.92 30.54
CA ARG A 267 42.18 17.87 29.54
C ARG A 267 43.10 18.42 28.44
N PRO A 268 44.03 17.62 27.92
CA PRO A 268 44.76 17.97 26.70
C PRO A 268 43.78 18.18 25.53
N GLY A 269 43.96 19.28 24.79
CA GLY A 269 43.10 19.66 23.66
C GLY A 269 42.35 20.97 23.90
N GLN A 270 41.77 21.53 22.84
CA GLN A 270 40.87 22.67 22.95
C GLN A 270 39.41 22.19 23.02
N PRO A 271 38.53 22.82 23.83
CA PRO A 271 37.11 22.51 23.80
C PRO A 271 36.56 22.78 22.40
N VAL A 272 35.87 21.80 21.82
CA VAL A 272 35.16 21.98 20.54
C VAL A 272 33.82 22.65 20.87
N ILE A 273 33.63 23.88 20.40
CA ILE A 273 32.34 24.56 20.42
C ILE A 273 31.65 24.41 19.06
N THR A 274 30.39 23.98 19.09
CA THR A 274 29.54 23.83 17.90
C THR A 274 28.81 25.12 17.51
N GLU A 275 28.94 26.19 18.30
CA GLU A 275 28.38 27.52 18.02
C GLU A 275 29.52 28.54 17.89
N ASP A 276 29.48 29.33 16.81
CA ASP A 276 30.34 30.48 16.46
C ASP A 276 31.78 30.48 17.01
N ALA A 277 32.76 30.49 16.09
CA ALA A 277 34.18 30.65 16.39
C ALA A 277 34.53 31.88 17.28
N GLY A 278 33.62 32.84 17.43
CA GLY A 278 33.75 34.00 18.32
C GLY A 278 33.35 33.76 19.79
N ARG A 279 32.76 32.61 20.13
CA ARG A 279 32.25 32.29 21.47
C ARG A 279 33.00 31.13 22.12
N VAL A 280 34.32 31.09 21.92
CA VAL A 280 35.19 30.26 22.79
C VAL A 280 35.01 30.80 24.20
N PRO A 281 34.45 30.05 25.16
CA PRO A 281 34.59 30.41 26.55
C PRO A 281 36.10 30.45 26.77
N GLY A 282 36.65 31.65 26.97
CA GLY A 282 38.05 31.79 27.32
C GLY A 282 38.32 30.80 28.45
N GLY A 283 39.42 30.04 28.36
CA GLY A 283 39.87 29.25 29.51
C GLY A 283 39.84 30.14 30.76
N PRO A 284 39.64 29.56 31.96
CA PRO A 284 39.52 30.34 33.19
C PRO A 284 40.55 31.45 33.19
N SER A 285 40.09 32.69 33.35
CA SER A 285 40.94 33.87 33.32
C SER A 285 42.12 33.60 34.24
N GLY A 286 43.34 33.62 33.68
CA GLY A 286 44.55 33.50 34.46
C GLY A 286 44.54 34.51 35.62
N PRO A 287 45.35 34.29 36.66
CA PRO A 287 45.35 35.17 37.82
C PRO A 287 45.49 36.63 37.39
N ALA A 288 44.69 37.51 38.00
CA ALA A 288 44.58 38.93 37.66
C ALA A 288 45.81 39.76 38.11
N LEU A 289 47.01 39.25 37.84
CA LEU A 289 48.29 39.86 38.18
C LEU A 289 49.21 39.83 36.95
N PRO A 290 49.55 41.00 36.35
CA PRO A 290 50.42 41.07 35.19
C PRO A 290 51.76 40.34 35.41
N GLY A 291 52.12 39.43 34.49
CA GLY A 291 53.37 38.66 34.55
C GLY A 291 53.34 37.41 35.44
N PHE A 292 52.25 37.17 36.18
CA PHE A 292 52.03 35.91 36.88
C PHE A 292 51.12 34.99 36.05
N SER A 293 51.58 33.77 35.76
CA SER A 293 50.77 32.78 35.04
C SER A 293 51.00 31.40 35.61
N VAL A 294 49.94 30.60 35.71
CA VAL A 294 50.01 29.23 36.24
C VAL A 294 49.40 28.27 35.22
N GLY A 295 50.07 27.15 34.98
CA GLY A 295 49.56 26.05 34.17
C GLY A 295 49.55 24.74 34.95
N PHE A 296 48.47 23.97 34.87
CA PHE A 296 48.35 22.69 35.57
C PHE A 296 48.27 21.52 34.60
N THR A 297 48.96 20.43 34.94
CA THR A 297 48.84 19.13 34.28
C THR A 297 48.55 18.06 35.33
N ALA A 298 47.76 17.04 35.02
CA ALA A 298 47.51 15.94 35.95
C ALA A 298 48.84 15.22 36.31
N LYS A 299 49.00 14.81 37.57
CA LYS A 299 50.21 14.10 37.99
C LYS A 299 50.29 12.74 37.29
N PRO A 300 51.41 12.38 36.63
CA PRO A 300 51.52 11.09 35.96
C PRO A 300 51.22 9.91 36.90
N GLY A 301 50.33 9.01 36.47
CA GLY A 301 49.93 7.82 37.23
C GLY A 301 48.93 8.06 38.37
N SER A 302 48.41 9.28 38.55
CA SER A 302 47.48 9.58 39.64
C SER A 302 46.00 9.32 39.32
N LEU A 303 45.64 9.18 38.03
CA LEU A 303 44.26 9.05 37.60
C LEU A 303 43.92 7.58 37.24
N PRO A 304 42.77 7.05 37.69
CA PRO A 304 42.23 5.82 37.15
C PRO A 304 41.52 6.08 35.83
N ARG A 305 41.15 5.00 35.14
CA ARG A 305 40.37 5.06 33.91
C ARG A 305 38.89 4.87 34.21
N LEU A 306 38.06 5.75 33.68
CA LEU A 306 36.61 5.57 33.69
C LEU A 306 36.22 4.55 32.61
N ARG A 307 35.56 3.46 33.01
CA ARG A 307 35.23 2.33 32.13
C ARG A 307 33.85 1.77 32.47
N PHE A 308 33.08 1.41 31.46
CA PHE A 308 31.82 0.72 31.67
C PHE A 308 32.04 -0.64 32.33
N GLY A 309 31.15 -0.99 33.27
CA GLY A 309 31.19 -2.22 34.05
C GLY A 309 32.13 -2.22 35.26
N VAL A 310 33.00 -1.20 35.40
CA VAL A 310 33.91 -1.05 36.56
C VAL A 310 33.17 -0.40 37.72
N GLY A 311 33.39 -0.92 38.93
CA GLY A 311 32.83 -0.42 40.18
C GLY A 311 33.70 0.64 40.84
N TYR A 312 33.10 1.77 41.23
CA TYR A 312 33.79 2.92 41.83
C TYR A 312 33.26 3.27 43.22
N ARG A 313 34.17 3.78 44.07
CA ARG A 313 33.83 4.45 45.33
C ARG A 313 34.55 5.78 45.43
N PHE A 314 33.97 6.71 46.16
CA PHE A 314 34.51 8.06 46.31
C PHE A 314 34.67 8.39 47.78
N GLN A 315 35.70 9.15 48.12
CA GLN A 315 35.86 9.78 49.43
C GLN A 315 36.38 11.21 49.25
N LEU A 316 36.06 12.09 50.20
CA LEU A 316 36.55 13.46 50.22
C LEU A 316 37.54 13.62 51.36
N ARG A 317 38.76 14.08 51.05
CA ARG A 317 39.74 14.55 52.04
C ARG A 317 39.64 16.07 52.17
N ILE A 318 39.83 16.57 53.38
CA ILE A 318 39.67 17.98 53.73
C ILE A 318 40.98 18.72 53.45
N VAL A 319 40.87 19.87 52.79
CA VAL A 319 41.98 20.81 52.59
C VAL A 319 41.82 21.96 53.58
N ASP A 320 42.81 22.14 54.45
CA ASP A 320 42.80 23.24 55.42
C ASP A 320 43.10 24.61 54.75
N ALA A 321 42.88 25.69 55.49
CA ALA A 321 43.14 27.07 55.04
C ALA A 321 44.59 27.32 54.60
N ALA A 322 45.55 26.50 55.03
CA ALA A 322 46.95 26.59 54.60
C ALA A 322 47.22 25.80 53.31
N GLY A 323 46.22 25.12 52.74
CA GLY A 323 46.35 24.26 51.57
C GLY A 323 47.01 22.91 51.87
N ARG A 324 46.92 22.41 53.09
CA ARG A 324 47.45 21.08 53.49
C ARG A 324 46.30 20.08 53.48
N VAL A 325 46.62 18.86 53.04
CA VAL A 325 45.73 17.72 52.99
C VAL A 325 46.48 16.49 53.53
N ASP A 326 45.74 15.59 54.14
CA ASP A 326 46.29 14.35 54.68
C ASP A 326 46.77 13.41 53.58
N PRO A 327 47.93 12.74 53.67
CA PRO A 327 48.42 11.88 52.60
C PRO A 327 47.41 10.80 52.20
N LEU A 328 47.24 10.59 50.89
CA LEU A 328 46.44 9.47 50.37
C LEU A 328 47.04 8.14 50.82
N GLN A 329 46.18 7.19 51.19
CA GLN A 329 46.55 5.80 51.47
C GLN A 329 46.03 4.88 50.35
N PRO A 330 46.81 4.62 49.27
CA PRO A 330 46.30 3.93 48.08
C PRO A 330 45.82 2.50 48.32
N ALA A 331 46.38 1.80 49.30
CA ALA A 331 46.04 0.41 49.63
C ALA A 331 44.98 0.27 50.73
N SER A 332 44.39 1.38 51.21
CA SER A 332 43.40 1.34 52.27
C SER A 332 42.13 0.58 51.83
N THR A 333 41.68 -0.32 52.68
CA THR A 333 40.40 -1.04 52.56
C THR A 333 39.33 -0.48 53.51
N ASP A 334 39.61 0.66 54.14
CA ASP A 334 38.63 1.35 54.98
C ASP A 334 37.67 2.18 54.13
N PHE A 335 36.46 1.64 53.96
CA PHE A 335 35.36 2.27 53.23
C PHE A 335 34.32 2.93 54.15
N SER A 336 34.62 3.11 55.44
CA SER A 336 33.68 3.68 56.43
C SER A 336 33.21 5.09 56.09
N ARG A 337 34.05 5.87 55.41
CA ARG A 337 33.76 7.25 54.96
C ARG A 337 33.51 7.37 53.45
N ALA A 338 33.42 6.25 52.72
CA ALA A 338 33.27 6.24 51.27
C ALA A 338 31.79 6.28 50.85
N VAL A 339 31.54 6.74 49.61
CA VAL A 339 30.25 6.63 48.92
C VAL A 339 30.41 5.89 47.59
N PRO A 340 29.63 4.82 47.32
CA PRO A 340 28.74 4.13 48.26
C PRO A 340 29.48 3.56 49.48
N ALA A 341 28.77 3.36 50.59
CA ALA A 341 29.34 2.84 51.83
C ALA A 341 29.90 1.41 51.65
N GLY A 342 30.84 1.00 52.51
CA GLY A 342 31.47 -0.33 52.44
C GLY A 342 30.50 -1.52 52.51
N SER A 343 29.33 -1.34 53.10
CA SER A 343 28.25 -2.34 53.17
C SER A 343 27.46 -2.51 51.87
N GLN A 344 27.57 -1.55 50.94
CA GLN A 344 26.91 -1.56 49.63
C GLN A 344 27.92 -1.91 48.54
N PRO A 345 27.53 -2.53 47.42
CA PRO A 345 28.44 -2.71 46.29
C PRO A 345 28.96 -1.36 45.74
N PRO A 346 30.17 -1.31 45.14
CA PRO A 346 30.65 -0.11 44.44
C PRO A 346 29.67 0.34 43.35
N ALA A 347 29.61 1.64 43.08
CA ALA A 347 28.77 2.19 42.01
C ALA A 347 29.36 1.80 40.65
N LYS A 348 28.66 0.97 39.87
CA LYS A 348 29.13 0.50 38.57
C LYS A 348 28.85 1.55 37.51
N TYR A 349 29.84 2.00 36.76
CA TYR A 349 29.59 2.88 35.62
C TYR A 349 28.95 2.10 34.46
N LEU A 350 27.72 2.41 34.07
CA LEU A 350 26.93 1.70 33.06
C LEU A 350 26.52 2.65 31.93
N ARG A 351 26.30 2.10 30.73
CA ARG A 351 25.87 2.82 29.54
C ARG A 351 24.36 2.99 29.52
N PHE A 352 23.89 4.20 29.28
CA PHE A 352 22.49 4.56 29.13
C PHE A 352 22.16 5.08 27.72
N GLU A 353 23.15 5.35 26.87
CA GLU A 353 22.90 5.60 25.45
C GLU A 353 22.43 4.32 24.76
N PRO A 354 21.37 4.39 23.93
CA PRO A 354 20.95 3.26 23.12
C PRO A 354 22.03 2.86 22.09
N VAL A 355 21.96 1.62 21.62
CA VAL A 355 22.79 1.10 20.52
C VAL A 355 22.03 1.34 19.22
N SER A 356 22.42 2.38 18.47
CA SER A 356 21.74 2.78 17.24
C SER A 356 21.64 1.65 16.21
N SER A 357 20.65 1.74 15.31
CA SER A 357 20.53 0.82 14.18
C SER A 357 21.75 0.93 13.26
N PRO A 358 22.13 -0.17 12.59
CA PRO A 358 23.19 -0.18 11.59
C PRO A 358 23.02 0.90 10.52
N VAL A 359 24.14 1.43 10.05
CA VAL A 359 24.16 2.39 8.94
C VAL A 359 23.89 1.64 7.64
N VAL A 360 23.06 2.24 6.79
CA VAL A 360 22.63 1.66 5.51
C VAL A 360 23.19 2.51 4.37
N PHE A 361 23.89 1.88 3.42
CA PHE A 361 24.34 2.51 2.18
C PHE A 361 23.84 1.73 0.96
N ALA A 362 23.43 2.41 -0.11
CA ALA A 362 23.10 1.75 -1.37
C ALA A 362 24.36 1.22 -2.06
N GLN A 363 24.31 0.05 -2.70
CA GLN A 363 25.43 -0.43 -3.51
C GLN A 363 25.47 0.22 -4.90
N ALA A 364 24.31 0.57 -5.47
CA ALA A 364 24.20 1.18 -6.80
C ALA A 364 23.31 2.43 -6.72
N PRO A 365 23.30 3.29 -7.76
CA PRO A 365 22.30 4.35 -7.88
C PRO A 365 20.90 3.78 -7.69
N MET A 366 20.11 4.41 -6.83
CA MET A 366 18.75 3.97 -6.52
C MET A 366 17.82 4.32 -7.68
N THR A 367 17.03 3.33 -8.07
CA THR A 367 16.08 3.44 -9.19
C THR A 367 14.70 3.90 -8.71
N GLU A 368 13.73 4.05 -9.62
CA GLU A 368 12.38 4.56 -9.30
C GLU A 368 11.68 3.72 -8.22
N GLY A 369 11.16 4.38 -7.17
CA GLY A 369 10.57 3.73 -6.01
C GLY A 369 11.58 3.15 -5.00
N GLU A 370 12.88 3.15 -5.29
CA GLU A 370 13.91 2.80 -4.30
C GLU A 370 14.32 4.00 -3.45
N SER A 371 14.70 3.70 -2.20
CA SER A 371 15.38 4.60 -1.27
C SER A 371 16.39 3.79 -0.45
N LEU A 372 17.12 4.42 0.47
CA LEU A 372 17.96 3.68 1.41
C LEU A 372 17.14 2.65 2.22
N GLU A 373 15.87 2.95 2.50
CA GLU A 373 14.96 2.14 3.31
C GLU A 373 14.03 1.26 2.47
N THR A 374 13.83 1.58 1.19
CA THR A 374 13.00 0.80 0.25
C THR A 374 13.88 0.10 -0.77
N LEU A 375 13.98 -1.23 -0.65
CA LEU A 375 14.70 -2.08 -1.58
C LEU A 375 13.69 -2.68 -2.57
N VAL A 376 13.94 -2.55 -3.87
CA VAL A 376 13.01 -2.98 -4.92
C VAL A 376 13.71 -3.89 -5.91
N ILE A 377 13.22 -5.11 -6.06
CA ILE A 377 13.60 -5.99 -7.18
C ILE A 377 12.50 -5.99 -8.24
N ARG A 378 12.94 -6.14 -9.49
CA ARG A 378 12.08 -6.16 -10.69
C ARG A 378 12.46 -7.40 -11.50
N PRO A 379 11.88 -8.58 -11.22
CA PRO A 379 12.33 -9.85 -11.78
C PRO A 379 12.01 -10.04 -13.26
N GLU A 380 11.21 -9.16 -13.88
CA GLU A 380 10.76 -9.31 -15.26
C GLU A 380 11.57 -8.48 -16.27
N PRO A 381 12.38 -9.11 -17.12
CA PRO A 381 12.61 -8.64 -18.48
C PRO A 381 11.61 -9.36 -19.40
N TRP A 382 10.41 -8.82 -19.60
CA TRP A 382 9.52 -9.36 -20.64
C TRP A 382 10.18 -9.17 -22.02
N LEU A 383 9.89 -10.04 -22.99
CA LEU A 383 10.51 -10.10 -24.33
C LEU A 383 10.50 -8.78 -25.13
N GLY A 384 9.63 -7.82 -24.79
CA GLY A 384 9.62 -6.46 -25.35
C GLY A 384 10.29 -5.39 -24.48
N GLY A 385 10.81 -5.71 -23.29
CA GLY A 385 11.26 -4.75 -22.27
C GLY A 385 12.58 -4.02 -22.59
N ILE A 386 13.45 -4.61 -23.41
CA ILE A 386 14.69 -3.96 -23.89
C ILE A 386 14.43 -3.15 -25.18
N ILE A 387 13.32 -3.42 -25.88
CA ILE A 387 12.99 -2.88 -27.22
C ILE A 387 11.79 -1.90 -27.19
N GLY A 388 10.99 -1.92 -26.12
CA GLY A 388 9.68 -1.29 -26.03
C GLY A 388 9.66 0.18 -25.62
N SER A 389 10.78 0.72 -25.15
CA SER A 389 10.95 2.13 -24.79
C SER A 389 12.40 2.54 -24.92
N ILE A 390 12.66 3.73 -25.47
CA ILE A 390 14.02 4.29 -25.58
C ILE A 390 14.53 4.84 -24.24
N LEU A 391 13.66 4.88 -23.22
CA LEU A 391 13.92 5.45 -21.90
C LEU A 391 14.13 4.35 -20.84
N ALA A 392 14.36 3.09 -21.27
CA ALA A 392 14.33 1.93 -20.39
C ALA A 392 15.25 2.10 -19.16
N PRO A 393 14.74 1.84 -17.94
CA PRO A 393 15.55 1.88 -16.73
C PRO A 393 16.64 0.82 -16.78
N ILE A 394 17.75 1.08 -16.09
CA ILE A 394 18.92 0.19 -16.09
C ILE A 394 18.49 -1.20 -15.61
N LEU A 395 18.47 -2.17 -16.53
CA LEU A 395 18.22 -3.57 -16.22
C LEU A 395 19.36 -4.09 -15.36
N GLY A 396 19.04 -4.78 -14.25
CA GLY A 396 20.00 -5.59 -13.51
C GLY A 396 20.87 -4.87 -12.48
N THR A 397 20.57 -3.64 -12.05
CA THR A 397 21.16 -3.12 -10.82
C THR A 397 20.56 -3.87 -9.63
N GLY A 398 21.32 -4.80 -9.04
CA GLY A 398 20.87 -5.54 -7.86
C GLY A 398 20.49 -4.57 -6.74
N SER A 399 19.28 -4.71 -6.19
CA SER A 399 18.84 -3.95 -5.02
C SER A 399 19.58 -4.47 -3.79
N ILE A 400 20.78 -3.93 -3.60
CA ILE A 400 21.69 -4.31 -2.53
C ILE A 400 21.95 -3.12 -1.64
N ARG A 401 21.96 -3.36 -0.33
CA ARG A 401 22.32 -2.39 0.70
C ARG A 401 23.50 -2.90 1.51
N HIS A 402 24.52 -2.07 1.68
CA HIS A 402 25.58 -2.32 2.67
C HIS A 402 25.05 -1.96 4.05
N LEU A 403 25.24 -2.87 4.99
CA LEU A 403 24.91 -2.73 6.40
C LEU A 403 26.23 -2.70 7.18
N ALA A 404 26.45 -1.63 7.94
CA ALA A 404 27.67 -1.39 8.69
C ALA A 404 27.37 -0.93 10.11
N PRO A 405 28.28 -1.13 11.08
CA PRO A 405 28.05 -0.73 12.46
C PRO A 405 27.84 0.79 12.59
N PRO A 406 26.99 1.23 13.53
CA PRO A 406 26.75 2.65 13.78
C PRO A 406 28.04 3.36 14.21
N LYS A 407 28.26 4.58 13.69
CA LYS A 407 29.38 5.43 14.11
C LYS A 407 29.11 5.96 15.52
N VAL A 408 30.11 5.88 16.38
CA VAL A 408 30.09 6.44 17.75
C VAL A 408 31.30 7.34 17.98
N SER A 409 31.28 8.11 19.06
CA SER A 409 32.41 8.97 19.43
C SER A 409 33.61 8.17 19.92
N GLN A 410 34.79 8.76 19.76
CA GLN A 410 36.03 8.28 20.37
C GLN A 410 35.90 8.08 21.89
N GLN A 411 35.25 9.00 22.60
CA GLN A 411 35.05 8.90 24.05
C GLN A 411 34.25 7.64 24.44
N LEU A 412 33.15 7.35 23.73
CA LEU A 412 32.36 6.14 24.03
C LEU A 412 33.19 4.87 23.84
N CYS A 413 34.03 4.83 22.80
CA CYS A 413 34.94 3.72 22.58
C CYS A 413 36.00 3.58 23.68
N GLU A 414 36.52 4.69 24.22
CA GLU A 414 37.44 4.70 25.36
C GLU A 414 36.78 4.16 26.63
N GLU A 415 35.54 4.55 26.91
CA GLU A 415 34.78 4.09 28.08
C GLU A 415 34.47 2.59 28.01
N HIS A 416 34.32 2.02 26.80
CA HIS A 416 34.27 0.56 26.59
C HIS A 416 35.65 -0.13 26.64
N GLY A 417 36.75 0.63 26.76
CA GLY A 417 38.11 0.09 26.76
C GLY A 417 38.58 -0.40 25.39
N GLY A 418 37.96 0.04 24.29
CA GLY A 418 38.28 -0.44 22.93
C GLY A 418 39.71 -0.17 22.48
N PHE A 419 40.36 0.83 23.07
CA PHE A 419 41.74 1.19 22.79
C PHE A 419 42.74 0.68 23.82
N ASP A 420 42.29 -0.07 24.83
CA ASP A 420 43.16 -0.59 25.88
C ASP A 420 44.04 -1.74 25.33
N ASN A 421 45.28 -1.83 25.80
CA ASN A 421 46.16 -2.98 25.63
C ASN A 421 45.77 -4.13 26.58
N ALA A 422 46.51 -5.25 26.53
CA ALA A 422 46.25 -6.41 27.36
C ALA A 422 46.30 -6.12 28.88
N GLN A 423 47.01 -5.06 29.28
CA GLN A 423 47.12 -4.59 30.66
C GLN A 423 46.01 -3.61 31.06
N GLY A 424 45.09 -3.28 30.15
CA GLY A 424 43.98 -2.37 30.45
C GLY A 424 44.32 -0.89 30.41
N VAL A 425 45.38 -0.54 29.67
CA VAL A 425 45.86 0.83 29.52
C VAL A 425 45.66 1.26 28.07
N PRO A 426 45.14 2.47 27.79
CA PRO A 426 45.07 2.99 26.43
C PRO A 426 46.42 2.87 25.71
N ASP A 427 46.42 2.24 24.53
CA ASP A 427 47.61 2.00 23.73
C ASP A 427 47.98 3.27 22.92
N PRO A 428 49.10 3.95 23.23
CA PRO A 428 49.50 5.17 22.53
C PRO A 428 49.74 4.93 21.03
N GLY A 429 50.13 3.72 20.64
CA GLY A 429 50.36 3.35 19.23
C GLY A 429 49.10 3.43 18.37
N ARG A 430 47.91 3.45 18.99
CA ARG A 430 46.63 3.55 18.27
C ARG A 430 46.20 4.97 17.97
N TYR A 431 46.87 6.00 18.50
CA TYR A 431 46.44 7.40 18.37
C TYR A 431 46.17 7.83 16.92
N ALA A 432 47.08 7.50 15.98
CA ALA A 432 46.91 7.84 14.57
C ALA A 432 45.65 7.18 13.95
N GLN A 433 45.38 5.92 14.30
CA GLN A 433 44.18 5.20 13.86
C GLN A 433 42.91 5.81 14.46
N ILE A 434 42.94 6.21 15.73
CA ILE A 434 41.82 6.85 16.42
C ILE A 434 41.49 8.18 15.75
N ALA A 435 42.48 9.05 15.58
CA ALA A 435 42.30 10.36 14.97
C ALA A 435 41.74 10.25 13.55
N GLN A 436 42.27 9.34 12.74
CA GLN A 436 41.79 9.10 11.38
C GLN A 436 40.34 8.62 11.34
N ARG A 437 39.95 7.69 12.22
CA ARG A 437 38.61 7.08 12.21
C ARG A 437 37.54 7.95 12.87
N ASP A 438 37.89 8.74 13.88
CA ASP A 438 36.96 9.67 14.53
C ASP A 438 36.57 10.81 13.57
N ALA A 439 37.55 11.30 12.80
CA ALA A 439 37.35 12.32 11.77
C ALA A 439 36.54 11.86 10.55
N ALA A 440 36.22 10.56 10.41
CA ALA A 440 35.53 10.02 9.25
C ALA A 440 34.07 10.50 9.16
N ASP A 441 33.71 11.27 8.13
CA ASP A 441 32.33 11.72 7.92
C ASP A 441 31.55 10.73 7.04
N LEU A 442 30.49 10.13 7.60
CA LEU A 442 29.61 9.19 6.91
C LEU A 442 28.91 9.83 5.70
N ALA A 443 28.67 11.14 5.72
CA ALA A 443 28.03 11.86 4.62
C ALA A 443 28.93 11.96 3.37
N THR A 444 30.23 11.69 3.51
CA THR A 444 31.18 11.70 2.38
C THR A 444 31.38 10.33 1.75
N VAL A 445 30.91 9.25 2.39
CA VAL A 445 31.13 7.88 1.94
C VAL A 445 30.39 7.62 0.63
N GLY A 446 31.08 7.01 -0.33
CA GLY A 446 30.52 6.67 -1.65
C GLY A 446 30.47 7.85 -2.62
N THR A 447 29.68 7.72 -3.68
CA THR A 447 29.47 8.72 -4.73
C THR A 447 28.05 9.26 -4.64
N ALA A 448 27.84 10.53 -4.99
CA ALA A 448 26.50 11.12 -5.05
C ALA A 448 25.61 10.37 -6.05
N ASP A 449 24.37 10.12 -5.66
CA ASP A 449 23.38 9.47 -6.51
C ASP A 449 22.86 10.48 -7.56
N PRO A 450 23.02 10.22 -8.87
CA PRO A 450 22.59 11.14 -9.91
C PRO A 450 21.06 11.32 -9.97
N GLY A 451 20.28 10.34 -9.51
CA GLY A 451 18.81 10.39 -9.50
C GLY A 451 18.20 10.88 -8.19
N ARG A 452 19.02 11.05 -7.13
CA ARG A 452 18.55 11.38 -5.78
C ARG A 452 19.49 12.40 -5.11
N PRO A 453 19.20 13.71 -5.23
CA PRO A 453 19.97 14.75 -4.55
C PRO A 453 20.06 14.48 -3.03
N GLY A 454 21.27 14.58 -2.48
CA GLY A 454 21.54 14.35 -1.05
C GLY A 454 21.71 12.89 -0.64
N GLN A 455 21.52 11.91 -1.53
CA GLN A 455 21.83 10.51 -1.27
C GLN A 455 23.12 10.07 -1.98
N ARG A 456 23.74 9.01 -1.47
CA ARG A 456 25.00 8.46 -1.97
C ARG A 456 24.95 6.94 -2.03
N TYR A 457 25.74 6.36 -2.92
CA TYR A 457 25.90 4.92 -3.08
C TYR A 457 27.39 4.52 -3.14
N PHE A 458 27.69 3.26 -2.81
CA PHE A 458 29.04 2.68 -2.84
C PHE A 458 29.07 1.39 -3.68
N SER A 459 29.65 1.46 -4.88
CA SER A 459 29.64 0.38 -5.88
C SER A 459 30.46 -0.86 -5.52
N GLY A 460 31.47 -0.72 -4.64
CA GLY A 460 32.31 -1.84 -4.22
C GLY A 460 31.52 -2.94 -3.51
N THR A 461 31.97 -4.18 -3.61
CA THR A 461 31.34 -5.34 -2.96
C THR A 461 31.68 -5.46 -1.47
N ALA A 462 32.68 -4.71 -1.01
CA ALA A 462 33.09 -4.63 0.39
C ALA A 462 33.22 -3.16 0.80
N LEU A 463 32.25 -2.66 1.58
CA LEU A 463 32.30 -1.31 2.14
C LEU A 463 33.38 -1.24 3.24
N PRO A 464 34.42 -0.40 3.11
CA PRO A 464 35.41 -0.24 4.15
C PRO A 464 34.84 0.54 5.34
N VAL A 465 34.90 -0.05 6.54
CA VAL A 465 34.52 0.63 7.78
C VAL A 465 35.69 1.47 8.27
N THR A 466 35.72 2.72 7.80
CA THR A 466 36.79 3.70 8.08
C THR A 466 36.50 4.58 9.31
N TRP A 467 35.40 4.34 10.02
CA TRP A 467 35.01 5.06 11.24
C TRP A 467 35.09 4.17 12.49
N LEU A 468 34.88 4.78 13.66
CA LEU A 468 34.74 4.07 14.92
C LEU A 468 33.31 3.52 15.06
N GLY A 469 33.17 2.21 14.84
CA GLY A 469 31.90 1.49 15.04
C GLY A 469 31.66 1.12 16.51
N ASP A 470 30.41 1.17 16.95
CA ASP A 470 30.00 0.81 18.32
C ASP A 470 30.44 -0.62 18.69
N LEU A 471 31.20 -0.76 19.79
CA LEU A 471 31.78 -2.03 20.21
C LEU A 471 30.74 -3.10 20.59
N ILE A 472 29.59 -2.67 21.12
CA ILE A 472 28.53 -3.58 21.56
C ILE A 472 27.46 -3.80 20.47
N SER A 473 27.54 -3.09 19.34
CA SER A 473 26.82 -3.46 18.11
C SER A 473 27.55 -4.63 17.44
N ARG A 474 27.27 -5.85 17.89
CA ARG A 474 27.97 -7.07 17.45
C ARG A 474 27.62 -7.47 16.02
N GLY A 475 26.52 -6.95 15.50
CA GLY A 475 26.02 -7.20 14.17
C GLY A 475 24.63 -6.59 13.99
N PHE A 476 23.97 -6.95 12.89
CA PHE A 476 22.60 -6.52 12.64
C PHE A 476 21.60 -7.66 12.84
N ALA A 477 20.42 -7.31 13.30
CA ALA A 477 19.24 -8.16 13.36
C ALA A 477 18.18 -7.65 12.38
N LEU A 478 17.55 -8.58 11.66
CA LEU A 478 16.39 -8.32 10.81
C LEU A 478 15.20 -9.12 11.35
N ALA A 479 14.20 -8.42 11.87
CA ALA A 479 12.92 -8.99 12.30
C ALA A 479 11.83 -8.75 11.24
N GLY A 480 10.81 -9.61 11.19
CA GLY A 480 9.72 -9.55 10.20
C GLY A 480 9.93 -10.46 8.97
N LEU A 481 10.96 -11.32 9.01
CA LEU A 481 11.22 -12.31 7.97
C LEU A 481 10.62 -13.68 8.31
N PRO A 482 10.32 -14.54 7.31
CA PRO A 482 9.94 -15.93 7.55
C PRO A 482 11.03 -16.66 8.35
N GLY A 483 10.63 -17.40 9.39
CA GLY A 483 11.57 -18.10 10.28
C GLY A 483 12.07 -17.28 11.47
N GLY A 484 11.64 -16.03 11.63
CA GLY A 484 11.94 -15.19 12.81
C GLY A 484 13.08 -14.20 12.57
N VAL A 485 13.82 -13.87 13.63
CA VAL A 485 14.91 -12.88 13.57
C VAL A 485 16.18 -13.49 13.01
N VAL A 486 16.74 -12.86 11.99
CA VAL A 486 18.06 -13.21 11.44
C VAL A 486 19.11 -12.31 12.01
N LYS A 487 20.22 -12.88 12.51
CA LYS A 487 21.37 -12.15 13.05
C LYS A 487 22.62 -12.41 12.21
N VAL A 488 23.34 -11.36 11.87
CA VAL A 488 24.60 -11.42 11.10
C VAL A 488 25.63 -10.50 11.74
N ALA A 489 26.79 -11.07 12.09
CA ALA A 489 27.84 -10.37 12.83
C ALA A 489 28.60 -9.31 11.99
N PHE A 490 29.17 -8.31 12.65
CA PHE A 490 30.20 -7.40 12.11
C PHE A 490 31.60 -7.86 12.54
N ASP A 491 31.92 -9.10 12.21
CA ASP A 491 33.17 -9.76 12.58
C ASP A 491 34.37 -9.23 11.76
N PRO A 492 35.53 -9.00 12.40
CA PRO A 492 36.75 -8.62 11.70
C PRO A 492 37.23 -9.78 10.79
N ALA A 493 38.06 -9.45 9.81
CA ALA A 493 38.72 -10.49 9.02
C ALA A 493 39.66 -11.35 9.89
N ALA A 494 39.99 -12.56 9.45
CA ALA A 494 40.94 -13.42 10.17
C ALA A 494 42.27 -12.68 10.41
N GLY A 495 42.75 -12.70 11.66
CA GLY A 495 43.96 -11.98 12.08
C GLY A 495 43.79 -10.47 12.30
N GLN A 496 42.58 -9.93 12.15
CA GLN A 496 42.23 -8.54 12.48
C GLN A 496 41.41 -8.47 13.76
N ALA A 497 41.42 -7.31 14.40
CA ALA A 497 40.60 -7.01 15.58
C ALA A 497 39.79 -5.73 15.34
N TRP A 498 38.84 -5.44 16.23
CA TRP A 498 38.23 -4.11 16.29
C TRP A 498 39.34 -3.04 16.35
N PRO A 499 39.25 -1.93 15.59
CA PRO A 499 38.09 -1.41 14.84
C PRO A 499 37.97 -1.88 13.38
N ASN A 500 38.77 -2.86 12.92
CA ASN A 500 38.76 -3.35 11.52
C ASN A 500 37.66 -4.41 11.28
N VAL A 501 36.40 -4.02 11.48
CA VAL A 501 35.21 -4.87 11.27
C VAL A 501 34.72 -4.83 9.83
N ARG A 502 33.99 -5.86 9.40
CA ARG A 502 33.49 -5.98 8.02
C ARG A 502 32.00 -5.67 7.94
N ALA A 503 31.63 -4.80 7.01
CA ALA A 503 30.22 -4.62 6.62
C ALA A 503 29.65 -5.93 6.04
N ALA A 504 28.32 -5.99 5.96
CA ALA A 504 27.58 -7.04 5.26
C ALA A 504 26.70 -6.41 4.19
N ARG A 505 26.15 -7.23 3.31
CA ARG A 505 25.21 -6.80 2.27
C ARG A 505 23.87 -7.48 2.46
N LEU A 506 22.80 -6.73 2.31
CA LEU A 506 21.43 -7.23 2.19
C LEU A 506 21.06 -7.22 0.71
N GLN A 507 20.74 -8.38 0.16
CA GLN A 507 20.33 -8.54 -1.23
C GLN A 507 18.93 -9.16 -1.29
N LEU A 508 18.06 -8.59 -2.11
CA LEU A 508 16.76 -9.18 -2.40
C LEU A 508 16.86 -10.15 -3.59
N THR A 509 16.10 -11.24 -3.54
CA THR A 509 15.90 -12.15 -4.67
C THR A 509 14.43 -12.51 -4.83
N ASP A 510 14.06 -12.86 -6.06
CA ASP A 510 12.75 -13.41 -6.35
C ASP A 510 12.64 -14.82 -5.77
N GLY A 511 11.56 -15.10 -5.03
CA GLY A 511 11.26 -16.44 -4.53
C GLY A 511 10.59 -16.48 -3.17
N THR A 512 10.20 -17.69 -2.78
CA THR A 512 9.64 -18.02 -1.47
C THR A 512 10.69 -18.76 -0.64
N GLY A 513 10.79 -18.48 0.67
CA GLY A 513 11.66 -19.24 1.56
C GLY A 513 12.24 -18.41 2.70
N ALA A 514 13.07 -19.07 3.52
CA ALA A 514 13.84 -18.44 4.56
C ALA A 514 15.05 -17.69 3.97
N PRO A 515 15.47 -16.58 4.60
CA PRO A 515 16.67 -15.83 4.20
C PRO A 515 17.94 -16.69 4.33
N GLN A 516 18.89 -16.51 3.41
CA GLN A 516 20.12 -17.30 3.32
C GLN A 516 21.35 -16.43 3.50
N TRP A 517 22.21 -16.79 4.45
CA TRP A 517 23.49 -16.11 4.69
C TRP A 517 24.63 -16.76 3.91
N ASN A 518 25.29 -16.00 3.04
CA ASN A 518 26.53 -16.39 2.41
C ASN A 518 27.72 -15.74 3.13
N ALA A 519 28.41 -16.52 3.98
CA ALA A 519 29.53 -16.04 4.78
C ALA A 519 30.75 -15.59 3.95
N LEU A 520 31.02 -16.26 2.81
CA LEU A 520 32.15 -15.95 1.94
C LEU A 520 31.97 -14.59 1.25
N LEU A 521 30.78 -14.34 0.71
CA LEU A 521 30.45 -13.08 0.04
C LEU A 521 29.97 -11.99 1.00
N ARG A 522 29.73 -12.32 2.28
CA ARG A 522 29.12 -11.44 3.28
C ARG A 522 27.77 -10.88 2.82
N VAL A 523 26.92 -11.71 2.20
CA VAL A 523 25.60 -11.31 1.68
C VAL A 523 24.50 -12.12 2.36
N LEU A 524 23.52 -11.43 2.92
CA LEU A 524 22.24 -12.01 3.32
C LEU A 524 21.27 -11.87 2.14
N VAL A 525 20.91 -12.99 1.54
CA VAL A 525 19.93 -13.05 0.44
C VAL A 525 18.55 -13.28 1.03
N VAL A 526 17.62 -12.37 0.76
CA VAL A 526 16.24 -12.42 1.26
C VAL A 526 15.27 -12.67 0.09
N PRO A 527 14.63 -13.84 0.05
CA PRO A 527 13.56 -14.12 -0.91
C PRO A 527 12.30 -13.32 -0.60
N VAL A 528 11.80 -12.59 -1.60
CA VAL A 528 10.49 -11.93 -1.56
C VAL A 528 9.67 -12.48 -2.73
N PRO A 529 8.44 -12.98 -2.51
CA PRO A 529 7.61 -13.51 -3.60
C PRO A 529 7.21 -12.42 -4.59
N ARG A 530 6.99 -12.78 -5.85
CA ARG A 530 6.56 -11.84 -6.89
C ARG A 530 5.32 -11.08 -6.48
N GLY A 531 5.35 -9.77 -6.69
CA GLY A 531 4.21 -8.91 -6.44
C GLY A 531 3.85 -8.77 -4.97
N GLU A 532 4.76 -9.11 -4.06
CA GLU A 532 4.62 -8.87 -2.63
C GLU A 532 5.61 -7.81 -2.13
N ARG A 533 5.24 -7.17 -1.01
CA ARG A 533 6.11 -6.35 -0.19
C ARG A 533 6.17 -6.89 1.23
N ARG A 534 7.28 -6.64 1.92
CA ARG A 534 7.48 -6.99 3.34
C ARG A 534 8.13 -5.84 4.08
N GLU A 535 7.59 -5.52 5.25
CA GLU A 535 8.22 -4.59 6.18
C GLU A 535 9.07 -5.37 7.18
N VAL A 536 10.34 -4.98 7.30
CA VAL A 536 11.29 -5.58 8.24
C VAL A 536 11.91 -4.51 9.13
N ARG A 537 12.32 -4.90 10.33
CA ARG A 537 12.97 -4.01 11.30
C ARG A 537 14.45 -4.34 11.38
N LEU A 538 15.30 -3.38 11.02
CA LEU A 538 16.75 -3.47 11.09
C LEU A 538 17.25 -2.84 12.40
N SER A 539 17.87 -3.62 13.28
CA SER A 539 18.44 -3.15 14.55
C SER A 539 19.84 -3.72 14.76
N SER A 540 20.56 -3.18 15.75
CA SER A 540 21.82 -3.78 16.22
C SER A 540 21.50 -4.89 17.21
N TYR A 541 22.16 -6.05 17.12
CA TYR A 541 22.10 -7.07 18.17
C TYR A 541 23.34 -7.04 19.06
N LEU A 542 23.18 -7.50 20.30
CA LEU A 542 24.24 -7.50 21.33
C LEU A 542 24.60 -8.94 21.71
N ASN A 543 25.80 -9.16 22.25
CA ASN A 543 26.10 -10.43 22.91
C ASN A 543 25.54 -10.42 24.34
N THR A 544 25.25 -11.61 24.87
CA THR A 544 24.75 -11.77 26.24
C THR A 544 25.71 -11.24 27.30
N THR A 545 27.02 -11.25 27.01
CA THR A 545 28.08 -10.69 27.86
C THR A 545 28.03 -9.17 27.96
N ASP A 546 27.51 -8.48 26.95
CA ASP A 546 27.49 -7.02 26.89
C ASP A 546 26.30 -6.43 27.66
N LEU A 547 25.27 -7.25 27.93
CA LEU A 547 24.04 -6.80 28.60
C LEU A 547 24.29 -6.23 30.01
N GLY A 548 25.33 -6.72 30.69
CA GLY A 548 25.71 -6.22 32.01
C GLY A 548 26.29 -4.80 32.00
N LEU A 549 26.57 -4.24 30.83
CA LEU A 549 27.05 -2.87 30.65
C LEU A 549 25.91 -1.85 30.50
N LEU A 550 24.66 -2.29 30.33
CA LEU A 550 23.52 -1.42 30.08
C LEU A 550 22.77 -1.08 31.37
N GLY A 551 22.69 0.20 31.70
CA GLY A 551 22.09 0.69 32.95
C GLY A 551 20.58 0.46 33.05
N GLN A 552 19.87 0.50 31.91
CA GLN A 552 18.41 0.32 31.88
C GLN A 552 17.99 -1.09 32.33
N LEU A 553 18.82 -2.11 32.07
CA LEU A 553 18.55 -3.48 32.53
C LEU A 553 18.79 -3.62 34.04
N GLY A 554 19.70 -2.82 34.61
CA GLY A 554 19.88 -2.70 36.06
C GLY A 554 18.64 -2.11 36.72
N TRP A 555 18.11 -1.00 36.19
CA TRP A 555 16.88 -0.39 36.69
C TRP A 555 15.67 -1.32 36.66
N LEU A 556 15.54 -2.15 35.62
CA LEU A 556 14.48 -3.15 35.55
C LEU A 556 14.62 -4.22 36.66
N ALA A 557 15.85 -4.59 37.01
CA ALA A 557 16.09 -5.49 38.13
C ALA A 557 15.75 -4.83 39.48
N ASP A 558 16.11 -3.55 39.64
CA ASP A 558 15.85 -2.77 40.86
C ASP A 558 14.37 -2.42 41.05
N SER A 559 13.57 -2.40 39.97
CA SER A 559 12.14 -2.09 40.03
C SER A 559 11.28 -3.19 40.67
N GLY A 560 11.87 -4.33 41.04
CA GLY A 560 11.16 -5.49 41.56
C GLY A 560 10.46 -6.34 40.49
N ALA A 561 10.84 -6.21 39.22
CA ALA A 561 10.31 -7.06 38.15
C ALA A 561 10.63 -8.55 38.40
N SER A 562 9.75 -9.45 37.94
CA SER A 562 9.97 -10.89 38.11
C SER A 562 11.21 -11.37 37.34
N ALA A 563 11.86 -12.43 37.84
CA ALA A 563 13.03 -13.02 37.20
C ALA A 563 12.76 -13.47 35.75
N SER A 564 11.54 -13.95 35.46
CA SER A 564 11.13 -14.35 34.11
C SER A 564 11.03 -13.15 33.16
N THR A 565 10.47 -12.02 33.61
CA THR A 565 10.40 -10.78 32.82
C THR A 565 11.79 -10.24 32.53
N ILE A 566 12.68 -10.21 33.53
CA ILE A 566 14.07 -9.77 33.35
C ILE A 566 14.79 -10.67 32.33
N ALA A 567 14.62 -11.98 32.43
CA ALA A 567 15.22 -12.94 31.49
C ALA A 567 14.70 -12.74 30.05
N ALA A 568 13.40 -12.51 29.88
CA ALA A 568 12.78 -12.24 28.58
C ALA A 568 13.31 -10.93 27.96
N VAL A 569 13.32 -9.83 28.71
CA VAL A 569 13.84 -8.53 28.23
C VAL A 569 15.32 -8.63 27.86
N ARG A 570 16.12 -9.37 28.64
CA ARG A 570 17.53 -9.62 28.31
C ARG A 570 17.69 -10.42 27.01
N ALA A 571 16.86 -11.43 26.79
CA ALA A 571 16.86 -12.21 25.55
C ALA A 571 16.48 -11.34 24.34
N ASP A 572 15.41 -10.54 24.46
CA ASP A 572 14.97 -9.62 23.41
C ASP A 572 16.03 -8.54 23.12
N THR A 573 16.69 -8.02 24.14
CA THR A 573 17.79 -7.04 23.98
C THR A 573 18.98 -7.65 23.25
N ALA A 574 19.41 -8.86 23.63
CA ALA A 574 20.46 -9.58 22.92
C ALA A 574 20.07 -9.93 21.47
N ALA A 575 18.77 -10.13 21.20
CA ALA A 575 18.26 -10.36 19.85
C ALA A 575 18.08 -9.06 19.02
N GLY A 576 18.30 -7.88 19.60
CA GLY A 576 18.04 -6.59 18.94
C GLY A 576 16.55 -6.26 18.81
N GLN A 577 15.68 -6.88 19.60
CA GLN A 577 14.23 -6.69 19.56
C GLN A 577 13.70 -5.71 20.62
N CYS A 578 14.54 -5.33 21.60
CA CYS A 578 14.20 -4.30 22.58
C CYS A 578 14.43 -2.91 21.99
N TRP A 579 13.44 -2.35 21.30
CA TRP A 579 13.55 -1.09 20.56
C TRP A 579 13.94 0.14 21.42
N GLN A 580 13.74 0.09 22.73
CA GLN A 580 14.17 1.14 23.67
C GLN A 580 15.69 1.17 23.91
N ILE A 581 16.37 0.01 23.74
CA ILE A 581 17.83 -0.14 23.89
C ILE A 581 18.50 -0.24 22.52
N THR A 582 17.89 -1.00 21.61
CA THR A 582 18.32 -1.25 20.24
C THR A 582 17.26 -0.74 19.27
N PRO A 583 17.13 0.60 19.08
CA PRO A 583 16.15 1.17 18.17
C PRO A 583 16.32 0.60 16.77
N TYR A 584 15.20 0.31 16.11
CA TYR A 584 15.19 -0.24 14.76
C TYR A 584 14.97 0.84 13.71
N ARG A 585 15.53 0.61 12.51
CA ARG A 585 15.20 1.31 11.28
C ARG A 585 14.25 0.43 10.45
N PRO A 586 13.07 0.90 10.04
CA PRO A 586 12.21 0.14 9.16
C PRO A 586 12.82 0.04 7.76
N LEU A 587 12.73 -1.13 7.13
CA LEU A 587 13.04 -1.33 5.72
C LEU A 587 11.83 -1.96 5.01
N THR A 588 11.53 -1.48 3.80
CA THR A 588 10.49 -2.05 2.94
C THR A 588 11.15 -2.84 1.82
N LEU A 589 10.87 -4.13 1.76
CA LEU A 589 11.40 -5.04 0.74
C LEU A 589 10.29 -5.29 -0.28
N VAL A 590 10.49 -4.91 -1.54
CA VAL A 590 9.46 -4.95 -2.58
C VAL A 590 9.94 -5.83 -3.74
N ASN A 591 9.12 -6.79 -4.14
CA ASN A 591 9.27 -7.49 -5.41
C ASN A 591 8.19 -6.99 -6.38
N ALA A 592 8.51 -5.90 -7.07
CA ALA A 592 7.59 -5.20 -7.95
C ALA A 592 7.40 -5.98 -9.25
N VAL A 593 6.14 -6.17 -9.66
CA VAL A 593 5.77 -6.83 -10.93
C VAL A 593 5.05 -5.87 -11.85
N ARG A 594 5.36 -5.93 -13.14
CA ARG A 594 4.84 -4.97 -14.12
C ARG A 594 3.38 -5.24 -14.46
N VAL A 595 2.98 -6.51 -14.43
CA VAL A 595 1.60 -6.96 -14.55
C VAL A 595 1.24 -7.83 -13.35
N PRO A 596 -0.04 -7.92 -12.93
CA PRO A 596 -0.43 -8.80 -11.84
C PRO A 596 0.07 -10.24 -12.02
N VAL A 597 0.49 -10.90 -10.93
CA VAL A 597 1.15 -12.22 -10.94
C VAL A 597 0.26 -13.30 -11.54
N SER A 598 -1.04 -13.28 -11.21
CA SER A 598 -2.06 -14.11 -11.83
C SER A 598 -3.05 -13.24 -12.60
N ALA A 599 -3.64 -13.80 -13.66
CA ALA A 599 -4.78 -13.17 -14.31
C ALA A 599 -5.98 -13.19 -13.34
N PRO A 600 -6.83 -12.13 -13.33
CA PRO A 600 -8.08 -12.20 -12.58
C PRO A 600 -8.97 -13.32 -13.13
N VAL A 601 -9.63 -14.06 -12.25
CA VAL A 601 -10.60 -15.09 -12.63
C VAL A 601 -11.97 -14.55 -12.26
N LEU A 602 -12.81 -14.30 -13.27
CA LEU A 602 -14.20 -13.91 -13.05
C LEU A 602 -14.99 -15.17 -12.64
N ASN A 603 -15.43 -15.24 -11.38
CA ASN A 603 -16.13 -16.41 -10.85
C ASN A 603 -17.63 -16.35 -11.13
N THR A 604 -18.26 -15.20 -10.86
CA THR A 604 -19.70 -15.01 -11.02
C THR A 604 -20.02 -13.58 -11.44
N VAL A 605 -21.07 -13.44 -12.24
CA VAL A 605 -21.81 -12.19 -12.52
C VAL A 605 -23.28 -12.56 -12.43
N ALA A 606 -23.96 -12.06 -11.41
CA ALA A 606 -25.37 -12.31 -11.14
C ALA A 606 -26.12 -10.99 -10.97
N PHE A 607 -27.45 -11.03 -10.93
CA PHE A 607 -28.24 -9.87 -10.52
C PHE A 607 -28.12 -9.67 -9.00
N VAL A 608 -28.11 -8.42 -8.55
CA VAL A 608 -27.98 -8.10 -7.10
C VAL A 608 -29.16 -8.70 -6.33
N ASP A 609 -30.38 -8.46 -6.82
CA ASP A 609 -31.61 -9.01 -6.26
C ASP A 609 -32.23 -9.94 -7.30
N ALA A 610 -31.82 -11.21 -7.29
CA ALA A 610 -32.35 -12.20 -8.22
C ALA A 610 -33.87 -12.40 -8.09
N ASP A 611 -34.41 -12.09 -6.90
CA ASP A 611 -35.83 -12.21 -6.56
C ASP A 611 -36.64 -10.94 -6.85
N GLU A 612 -35.98 -9.81 -7.13
CA GLU A 612 -36.64 -8.54 -7.53
C GLU A 612 -36.21 -8.15 -8.95
N PRO A 613 -37.00 -8.47 -9.98
CA PRO A 613 -36.68 -8.09 -11.35
C PRO A 613 -36.64 -6.56 -11.50
N ARG A 614 -35.86 -6.10 -12.49
CA ARG A 614 -35.82 -4.68 -12.88
C ARG A 614 -37.24 -4.13 -13.07
N GLU A 615 -37.42 -2.84 -12.80
CA GLU A 615 -38.67 -2.18 -13.14
C GLU A 615 -38.85 -2.07 -14.67
N PRO A 616 -40.10 -2.22 -15.18
CA PRO A 616 -40.42 -1.90 -16.56
C PRO A 616 -39.95 -0.48 -16.95
N GLY A 617 -39.32 -0.35 -18.11
CA GLY A 617 -38.74 0.90 -18.61
C GLY A 617 -37.32 1.21 -18.13
N SER A 618 -36.73 0.38 -17.24
CA SER A 618 -35.36 0.60 -16.77
C SER A 618 -34.33 0.51 -17.91
N HIS A 619 -33.33 1.40 -17.88
CA HIS A 619 -32.19 1.45 -18.83
C HIS A 619 -30.84 1.07 -18.18
N ARG A 620 -30.88 0.56 -16.94
CA ARG A 620 -29.72 0.14 -16.15
C ARG A 620 -29.91 -1.26 -15.56
N GLN A 621 -28.81 -1.98 -15.39
CA GLN A 621 -28.76 -3.28 -14.71
C GLN A 621 -27.70 -3.25 -13.63
N ASP A 622 -28.08 -3.59 -12.39
CA ASP A 622 -27.14 -3.76 -11.29
C ASP A 622 -26.74 -5.24 -11.18
N LEU A 623 -25.44 -5.49 -11.02
CA LEU A 623 -24.80 -6.81 -11.06
C LEU A 623 -24.00 -7.06 -9.80
N ALA A 624 -24.18 -8.21 -9.17
CA ALA A 624 -23.28 -8.73 -8.14
C ALA A 624 -22.16 -9.55 -8.81
N VAL A 625 -20.91 -9.11 -8.61
CA VAL A 625 -19.73 -9.70 -9.26
C VAL A 625 -18.79 -10.28 -8.20
N ALA A 626 -18.27 -11.49 -8.46
CA ALA A 626 -17.20 -12.07 -7.67
C ALA A 626 -16.03 -12.51 -8.56
N ALA A 627 -14.82 -12.16 -8.14
CA ALA A 627 -13.60 -12.49 -8.87
C ALA A 627 -12.45 -12.88 -7.93
N THR A 628 -11.62 -13.82 -8.34
CA THR A 628 -10.39 -14.21 -7.63
C THR A 628 -9.21 -13.51 -8.25
N VAL A 629 -8.39 -12.84 -7.44
CA VAL A 629 -7.21 -12.09 -7.90
C VAL A 629 -6.00 -12.34 -7.00
N HIS A 630 -4.79 -12.17 -7.55
CA HIS A 630 -3.60 -12.02 -6.70
C HIS A 630 -3.58 -10.61 -6.11
N ARG A 631 -4.22 -10.46 -4.94
CA ARG A 631 -4.38 -9.18 -4.24
C ARG A 631 -3.06 -8.41 -4.05
N PRO A 632 -1.95 -9.04 -3.62
CA PRO A 632 -0.69 -8.32 -3.43
C PRO A 632 -0.17 -7.63 -4.70
N SER A 633 -0.45 -8.15 -5.89
CA SER A 633 -0.01 -7.54 -7.16
C SER A 633 -1.05 -6.69 -7.87
N THR A 634 -2.34 -6.88 -7.59
CA THR A 634 -3.43 -6.19 -8.29
C THR A 634 -3.80 -4.94 -7.52
N GLY A 635 -3.73 -3.77 -8.17
CA GLY A 635 -4.10 -2.48 -7.61
C GLY A 635 -5.53 -2.09 -7.93
N THR A 636 -5.90 -2.20 -9.22
CA THR A 636 -7.28 -1.94 -9.68
C THR A 636 -7.81 -3.06 -10.57
N LEU A 637 -9.14 -3.19 -10.62
CA LEU A 637 -9.87 -4.07 -11.53
C LEU A 637 -10.87 -3.26 -12.35
N THR A 638 -10.83 -3.45 -13.66
CA THR A 638 -11.76 -2.82 -14.61
C THR A 638 -12.62 -3.91 -15.22
N MET A 639 -13.95 -3.75 -15.15
CA MET A 639 -14.90 -4.64 -15.84
C MET A 639 -15.17 -4.11 -17.25
N THR A 640 -15.24 -5.01 -18.23
CA THR A 640 -15.61 -4.67 -19.60
C THR A 640 -16.76 -5.56 -20.06
N ALA A 641 -17.81 -4.92 -20.53
CA ALA A 641 -18.98 -5.55 -21.11
C ALA A 641 -18.92 -5.47 -22.64
N THR A 642 -19.17 -6.58 -23.33
CA THR A 642 -19.24 -6.64 -24.79
C THR A 642 -20.51 -7.37 -25.21
N TRP A 643 -21.25 -6.83 -26.18
CA TRP A 643 -22.42 -7.47 -26.75
C TRP A 643 -22.56 -7.14 -28.24
N THR A 644 -23.37 -7.91 -28.95
CA THR A 644 -23.72 -7.65 -30.35
C THR A 644 -25.15 -7.11 -30.41
N ASP A 645 -25.31 -5.94 -30.99
CA ASP A 645 -26.58 -5.23 -31.12
C ASP A 645 -27.10 -5.37 -32.56
N PRO A 646 -28.22 -6.08 -32.79
CA PRO A 646 -28.86 -6.11 -34.10
C PRO A 646 -29.63 -4.79 -34.30
N LEU A 647 -29.29 -4.07 -35.36
CA LEU A 647 -29.88 -2.78 -35.71
C LEU A 647 -30.68 -2.92 -36.99
N ASP A 648 -31.83 -2.25 -37.02
CA ASP A 648 -32.65 -2.12 -38.21
C ASP A 648 -33.30 -0.74 -38.30
N ASP A 649 -32.49 0.28 -38.56
CA ASP A 649 -32.98 1.62 -38.85
C ASP A 649 -32.88 1.87 -40.37
N PRO A 650 -34.00 2.08 -41.08
CA PRO A 650 -33.97 2.32 -42.53
C PRO A 650 -33.24 3.61 -42.93
N LEU A 651 -33.12 4.61 -42.04
CA LEU A 651 -32.40 5.85 -42.29
C LEU A 651 -30.89 5.68 -42.16
N GLU A 652 -30.44 4.95 -41.12
CA GLU A 652 -29.01 4.70 -40.90
C GLU A 652 -28.48 3.52 -41.75
N GLN A 653 -29.31 2.51 -42.00
CA GLN A 653 -28.94 1.25 -42.65
C GLN A 653 -29.80 0.95 -43.90
N PRO A 654 -29.61 1.69 -45.01
CA PRO A 654 -30.42 1.56 -46.23
C PRO A 654 -30.19 0.24 -46.98
N ALA A 655 -29.10 -0.47 -46.69
CA ALA A 655 -28.77 -1.75 -47.30
C ALA A 655 -29.50 -2.95 -46.65
N GLY A 656 -29.95 -2.83 -45.40
CA GLY A 656 -30.55 -3.90 -44.62
C GLY A 656 -30.08 -3.87 -43.15
N PRO A 657 -30.59 -4.77 -42.29
CA PRO A 657 -30.19 -4.86 -40.90
C PRO A 657 -28.72 -5.23 -40.75
N GLU A 658 -28.06 -4.74 -39.69
CA GLU A 658 -26.67 -5.03 -39.40
C GLU A 658 -26.43 -5.39 -37.92
N ASN A 659 -25.33 -6.10 -37.64
CA ASN A 659 -24.91 -6.42 -36.28
C ASN A 659 -23.72 -5.55 -35.91
N ARG A 660 -23.84 -4.78 -34.82
CA ARG A 660 -22.76 -3.93 -34.32
C ARG A 660 -22.27 -4.39 -32.96
N VAL A 661 -20.97 -4.69 -32.86
CA VAL A 661 -20.34 -5.03 -31.58
C VAL A 661 -20.19 -3.74 -30.75
N ARG A 662 -20.78 -3.74 -29.56
CA ARG A 662 -20.73 -2.66 -28.59
C ARG A 662 -19.83 -3.06 -27.43
N ARG A 663 -19.15 -2.07 -26.85
CA ARG A 663 -18.33 -2.24 -25.64
C ARG A 663 -18.66 -1.13 -24.65
N ALA A 664 -18.73 -1.47 -23.37
CA ALA A 664 -18.91 -0.51 -22.29
C ALA A 664 -18.07 -0.90 -21.06
N ILE A 665 -17.81 0.09 -20.21
CA ILE A 665 -17.19 -0.09 -18.89
C ILE A 665 -18.31 0.13 -17.86
N PRO A 666 -18.85 -0.94 -17.25
CA PRO A 666 -19.79 -0.84 -16.13
C PRO A 666 -19.19 0.00 -14.99
N GLN A 667 -20.03 0.77 -14.31
CA GLN A 667 -19.60 1.53 -13.13
C GLN A 667 -19.59 0.62 -11.91
N VAL A 668 -18.46 0.51 -11.24
CA VAL A 668 -18.33 -0.30 -10.03
C VAL A 668 -18.69 0.52 -8.80
N LEU A 669 -19.43 -0.09 -7.88
CA LEU A 669 -19.77 0.43 -6.56
C LEU A 669 -18.99 -0.36 -5.50
N ALA A 670 -18.15 0.34 -4.75
CA ALA A 670 -17.43 -0.20 -3.61
C ALA A 670 -18.09 0.32 -2.31
N GLY A 671 -18.83 -0.55 -1.60
CA GLY A 671 -19.58 -0.16 -0.39
C GLY A 671 -20.70 0.86 -0.67
N GLU A 672 -20.99 1.75 0.28
CA GLU A 672 -21.97 2.86 0.15
C GLU A 672 -21.47 4.04 -0.74
N GLY A 673 -20.40 3.83 -1.51
CA GLY A 673 -19.66 4.89 -2.20
C GLY A 673 -20.17 5.26 -3.60
N ARG A 674 -19.64 6.39 -4.11
CA ARG A 674 -19.86 6.92 -5.47
C ARG A 674 -19.44 5.90 -6.55
N PRO A 675 -20.16 5.80 -7.68
CA PRO A 675 -19.77 4.95 -8.81
C PRO A 675 -18.41 5.35 -9.39
N LEU A 676 -17.55 4.35 -9.61
CA LEU A 676 -16.19 4.49 -10.14
C LEU A 676 -15.99 3.63 -11.40
N PRO A 677 -15.09 4.03 -12.32
CA PRO A 677 -14.79 3.23 -13.52
C PRO A 677 -13.93 1.99 -13.23
N GLU A 678 -13.22 1.97 -12.10
CA GLU A 678 -12.35 0.87 -11.68
C GLU A 678 -12.53 0.59 -10.18
N LEU A 679 -12.40 -0.67 -9.81
CA LEU A 679 -12.43 -1.12 -8.42
C LEU A 679 -11.02 -1.12 -7.83
N THR A 680 -10.81 -0.48 -6.68
CA THR A 680 -9.55 -0.58 -5.93
C THR A 680 -9.49 -1.90 -5.15
N VAL A 681 -8.38 -2.62 -5.26
CA VAL A 681 -8.16 -3.92 -4.60
C VAL A 681 -7.24 -3.78 -3.39
N GLY A 682 -7.73 -4.17 -2.21
CA GLY A 682 -6.95 -4.21 -0.97
C GLY A 682 -5.73 -5.14 -1.06
N TYR A 683 -4.65 -4.83 -0.36
CA TYR A 683 -3.42 -5.64 -0.35
C TYR A 683 -3.63 -6.98 0.36
N ASP A 684 -4.15 -6.92 1.58
CA ASP A 684 -4.33 -8.08 2.43
C ASP A 684 -5.54 -8.91 1.98
N PRO A 685 -5.51 -10.24 2.16
CA PRO A 685 -6.67 -11.08 1.95
C PRO A 685 -7.81 -10.66 2.88
N ASP A 686 -9.02 -10.70 2.34
CA ASP A 686 -10.21 -10.45 3.14
C ASP A 686 -10.42 -11.61 4.14
N PRO A 687 -10.68 -11.34 5.44
CA PRO A 687 -10.82 -12.42 6.43
C PRO A 687 -11.94 -13.43 6.12
N ALA A 688 -13.00 -12.99 5.43
CA ALA A 688 -14.15 -13.83 5.08
C ALA A 688 -14.03 -14.49 3.71
N THR A 689 -13.42 -13.80 2.75
CA THR A 689 -13.43 -14.20 1.32
C THR A 689 -12.04 -14.48 0.74
N GLY A 690 -10.98 -14.28 1.53
CA GLY A 690 -9.60 -14.57 1.16
C GLY A 690 -9.13 -13.74 -0.04
N ALA A 691 -8.76 -14.44 -1.12
CA ALA A 691 -8.31 -13.83 -2.39
C ALA A 691 -9.47 -13.37 -3.29
N GLN A 692 -10.72 -13.71 -2.94
CA GLN A 692 -11.88 -13.26 -3.68
C GLN A 692 -12.17 -11.78 -3.38
N VAL A 693 -12.68 -11.09 -4.39
CA VAL A 693 -13.16 -9.72 -4.33
C VAL A 693 -14.61 -9.75 -4.81
N ARG A 694 -15.51 -9.20 -4.00
CA ARG A 694 -16.94 -9.07 -4.32
C ARG A 694 -17.28 -7.60 -4.44
N PHE A 695 -18.03 -7.23 -5.47
CA PHE A 695 -18.43 -5.85 -5.72
C PHE A 695 -19.71 -5.81 -6.55
N THR A 696 -20.41 -4.69 -6.47
CA THR A 696 -21.57 -4.41 -7.32
C THR A 696 -21.14 -3.59 -8.51
N ALA A 697 -21.72 -3.84 -9.68
CA ALA A 697 -21.48 -3.04 -10.87
C ALA A 697 -22.79 -2.68 -11.56
N THR A 698 -22.94 -1.41 -11.94
CA THR A 698 -24.08 -0.88 -12.68
C THR A 698 -23.72 -0.74 -14.15
N GLN A 699 -24.42 -1.48 -15.01
CA GLN A 699 -24.33 -1.37 -16.45
C GLN A 699 -25.47 -0.50 -16.99
N GLY A 700 -25.13 0.63 -17.64
CA GLY A 700 -26.08 1.48 -18.35
C GLY A 700 -26.14 1.16 -19.84
N PHE A 701 -27.34 1.14 -20.42
CA PHE A 701 -27.54 0.79 -21.83
C PHE A 701 -28.14 1.92 -22.68
N GLY A 702 -28.82 2.88 -22.05
CA GLY A 702 -29.49 3.99 -22.73
C GLY A 702 -30.81 3.62 -23.42
N ASP A 703 -31.18 2.34 -23.41
CA ASP A 703 -32.45 1.82 -23.94
C ASP A 703 -32.98 0.66 -23.08
N THR A 704 -34.10 0.08 -23.51
CA THR A 704 -34.86 -0.97 -22.80
C THR A 704 -34.77 -2.34 -23.50
N ARG A 705 -33.83 -2.50 -24.44
CA ARG A 705 -33.70 -3.68 -25.29
C ARG A 705 -33.09 -4.86 -24.53
N ARG A 706 -33.49 -6.08 -24.91
CA ARG A 706 -32.85 -7.33 -24.49
C ARG A 706 -31.45 -7.42 -25.07
N ARG A 707 -30.47 -7.83 -24.27
CA ARG A 707 -29.07 -7.98 -24.69
C ARG A 707 -28.45 -9.22 -24.08
N VAL A 708 -27.65 -9.94 -24.88
CA VAL A 708 -26.77 -11.01 -24.38
C VAL A 708 -25.38 -10.40 -24.22
N VAL A 709 -24.96 -10.18 -22.98
CA VAL A 709 -23.74 -9.42 -22.64
C VAL A 709 -22.67 -10.32 -22.06
N SER A 710 -21.48 -10.27 -22.65
CA SER A 710 -20.28 -10.97 -22.16
C SER A 710 -19.41 -10.03 -21.32
N TYR A 711 -19.15 -10.41 -20.08
CA TYR A 711 -18.32 -9.66 -19.13
C TYR A 711 -16.93 -10.27 -18.99
N SER A 712 -15.92 -9.40 -18.90
CA SER A 712 -14.52 -9.76 -18.65
C SER A 712 -13.89 -8.77 -17.68
N LEU A 713 -12.79 -9.15 -17.04
CA LEU A 713 -12.05 -8.29 -16.12
C LEU A 713 -10.64 -8.03 -16.64
N THR A 714 -10.11 -6.86 -16.29
CA THR A 714 -8.71 -6.52 -16.49
C THR A 714 -8.13 -6.04 -15.17
N GLY A 715 -7.09 -6.70 -14.68
CA GLY A 715 -6.40 -6.31 -13.45
C GLY A 715 -5.17 -5.48 -13.77
N THR A 716 -5.02 -4.32 -13.14
CA THR A 716 -3.85 -3.43 -13.29
C THR A 716 -2.91 -3.59 -12.10
N THR A 717 -1.59 -3.57 -12.35
CA THR A 717 -0.60 -3.70 -11.27
C THR A 717 -0.68 -2.56 -10.28
N ARG A 718 -0.47 -2.83 -8.99
CA ARG A 718 -0.26 -1.78 -7.98
C ARG A 718 1.15 -1.19 -8.01
N TYR A 719 2.09 -1.87 -8.67
CA TYR A 719 3.50 -1.50 -8.66
C TYR A 719 3.89 -0.56 -9.80
N MET A 720 2.92 0.11 -10.43
CA MET A 720 3.12 0.92 -11.64
C MET A 720 4.24 1.96 -11.45
N GLU A 721 4.29 2.61 -10.29
CA GLU A 721 5.31 3.61 -9.93
C GLU A 721 6.75 3.08 -9.99
N TYR A 722 6.97 1.80 -9.67
CA TYR A 722 8.29 1.17 -9.68
C TYR A 722 8.82 0.88 -11.09
N PHE A 723 7.97 1.02 -12.12
CA PHE A 723 8.33 0.80 -13.53
C PHE A 723 8.42 2.10 -14.33
N THR A 724 8.45 3.25 -13.67
CA THR A 724 8.68 4.54 -14.32
C THR A 724 10.04 4.53 -15.04
N GLN A 725 10.03 4.99 -16.28
CA GLN A 725 11.17 5.03 -17.18
C GLN A 725 11.45 6.51 -17.49
N ARG A 726 12.67 6.98 -17.21
CA ARG A 726 13.06 8.39 -17.39
C ARG A 726 14.20 8.54 -18.37
N GLY A 727 14.15 9.56 -19.21
CA GLY A 727 15.29 9.92 -20.05
C GLY A 727 15.11 11.23 -20.80
N ARG A 728 16.18 11.68 -21.46
CA ARG A 728 16.20 12.93 -22.22
C ARG A 728 15.63 12.71 -23.61
N VAL A 729 14.68 13.56 -24.01
CA VAL A 729 14.01 13.50 -25.33
C VAL A 729 14.06 14.89 -25.97
N VAL A 730 14.39 14.93 -27.27
CA VAL A 730 14.37 16.16 -28.07
C VAL A 730 13.06 16.24 -28.82
N LEU A 731 12.25 17.28 -28.56
CA LEU A 731 10.98 17.50 -29.26
C LEU A 731 11.19 18.51 -30.41
N ARG A 732 11.06 18.02 -31.66
CA ARG A 732 11.31 18.80 -32.88
C ARG A 732 9.99 19.27 -33.51
N GLY A 733 9.77 20.59 -33.56
CA GLY A 733 8.55 21.18 -34.08
C GLY A 733 7.32 20.71 -33.31
N THR A 734 6.31 20.23 -34.03
CA THR A 734 5.12 19.55 -33.50
C THR A 734 5.07 18.07 -33.91
N ALA A 735 6.19 17.52 -34.39
CA ALA A 735 6.25 16.13 -34.84
C ALA A 735 6.23 15.17 -33.63
N PRO A 736 5.42 14.09 -33.66
CA PRO A 736 5.42 13.08 -32.62
C PRO A 736 6.77 12.38 -32.50
N THR A 737 7.28 12.27 -31.28
CA THR A 737 8.50 11.54 -30.94
C THR A 737 8.13 10.25 -30.21
N GLN A 738 8.55 9.11 -30.74
CA GLN A 738 8.28 7.81 -30.12
C GLN A 738 9.12 7.61 -28.86
N VAL A 739 8.45 7.43 -27.73
CA VAL A 739 9.10 7.17 -26.43
C VAL A 739 8.85 5.74 -25.95
N ALA A 740 7.72 5.13 -26.31
CA ALA A 740 7.41 3.73 -26.02
C ALA A 740 6.67 3.04 -27.19
N ARG A 741 7.31 2.09 -27.87
CA ARG A 741 6.71 1.31 -28.96
C ARG A 741 5.50 0.48 -28.54
N ALA A 742 5.46 0.06 -27.27
CA ALA A 742 4.36 -0.74 -26.73
C ALA A 742 3.16 0.11 -26.27
N GLY A 743 3.25 1.45 -26.34
CA GLY A 743 2.29 2.37 -25.76
C GLY A 743 2.68 2.84 -24.35
N ILE A 744 2.03 3.90 -23.90
CA ILE A 744 2.22 4.56 -22.60
C ILE A 744 1.00 4.23 -21.72
N ALA A 745 1.24 3.82 -20.48
CA ALA A 745 0.16 3.60 -19.51
C ALA A 745 -0.58 4.93 -19.24
N PRO A 746 -1.92 4.95 -19.29
CA PRO A 746 -2.69 6.19 -19.18
C PRO A 746 -2.34 7.00 -17.93
N GLY A 747 -2.12 8.31 -18.12
CA GLY A 747 -1.82 9.26 -17.04
C GLY A 747 -0.45 9.12 -16.37
N THR A 748 0.47 8.31 -16.91
CA THR A 748 1.83 8.13 -16.35
C THR A 748 2.88 9.06 -16.94
N ASP A 749 2.52 9.87 -17.94
CA ASP A 749 3.42 10.78 -18.61
C ASP A 749 3.73 12.03 -17.77
N VAL A 750 5.02 12.32 -17.58
CA VAL A 750 5.50 13.56 -16.95
C VAL A 750 6.64 14.11 -17.77
N VAL A 751 6.56 15.38 -18.16
CA VAL A 751 7.61 16.06 -18.94
C VAL A 751 8.16 17.24 -18.13
N ARG A 752 9.48 17.30 -17.94
CA ARG A 752 10.17 18.33 -17.14
C ARG A 752 11.30 19.01 -17.90
N SER A 753 11.68 20.21 -17.47
CA SER A 753 12.95 20.82 -17.85
C SER A 753 14.13 20.02 -17.28
N LEU A 754 15.31 20.12 -17.93
CA LEU A 754 16.49 19.33 -17.53
C LEU A 754 17.07 19.71 -16.16
N ASP A 755 16.79 20.92 -15.69
CA ASP A 755 17.16 21.41 -14.35
C ASP A 755 16.10 21.03 -13.29
N GLY A 756 15.00 20.40 -13.69
CA GLY A 756 13.90 19.98 -12.82
C GLY A 756 13.04 21.12 -12.27
N THR A 757 13.24 22.36 -12.70
CA THR A 757 12.54 23.55 -12.16
C THR A 757 11.12 23.69 -12.71
N LEU A 758 10.88 23.24 -13.95
CA LEU A 758 9.59 23.32 -14.63
C LEU A 758 9.03 21.92 -14.90
N THR A 759 7.76 21.72 -14.55
CA THR A 759 6.96 20.57 -15.02
C THR A 759 5.96 21.07 -16.05
N TYR A 760 6.08 20.59 -17.29
CA TYR A 760 5.23 20.97 -18.41
C TYR A 760 3.86 20.28 -18.29
N ARG A 761 2.81 20.92 -18.81
CA ARG A 761 1.43 20.46 -18.68
C ARG A 761 0.95 19.77 -19.95
N ARG A 762 0.39 18.56 -19.79
CA ARG A 762 -0.29 17.83 -20.86
C ARG A 762 -1.43 18.67 -21.44
N THR A 763 -1.67 18.58 -22.75
CA THR A 763 -2.66 19.35 -23.54
C THR A 763 -2.40 20.86 -23.68
N ILE A 764 -1.41 21.41 -22.97
CA ILE A 764 -1.01 22.83 -23.06
C ILE A 764 0.37 22.93 -23.70
N ASP A 765 1.35 22.20 -23.15
CA ASP A 765 2.75 22.25 -23.57
C ASP A 765 3.12 21.09 -24.51
N TYR A 766 2.49 19.93 -24.31
CA TYR A 766 2.69 18.72 -25.11
C TYR A 766 1.41 17.86 -25.20
N THR A 767 1.32 17.03 -26.22
CA THR A 767 0.30 15.98 -26.39
C THR A 767 0.93 14.59 -26.30
N VAL A 768 0.11 13.61 -25.90
CA VAL A 768 0.52 12.21 -25.80
C VAL A 768 -0.46 11.36 -26.59
N ASP A 769 0.07 10.50 -27.44
CA ASP A 769 -0.66 9.36 -27.99
C ASP A 769 -0.26 8.12 -27.18
N GLU A 770 -1.15 7.68 -26.30
CA GLU A 770 -0.91 6.56 -25.39
C GLU A 770 -0.84 5.22 -26.13
N VAL A 771 -1.53 5.07 -27.27
CA VAL A 771 -1.56 3.83 -28.04
C VAL A 771 -0.32 3.69 -28.90
N GLN A 772 0.06 4.76 -29.61
CA GLN A 772 1.29 4.80 -30.41
C GLN A 772 2.55 5.01 -29.55
N GLY A 773 2.35 5.41 -28.29
CA GLY A 773 3.38 5.75 -27.30
C GLY A 773 4.32 6.85 -27.78
N THR A 774 3.73 7.93 -28.29
CA THR A 774 4.45 9.12 -28.79
C THR A 774 4.11 10.36 -27.98
N ILE A 775 5.06 11.30 -27.92
CA ILE A 775 4.89 12.62 -27.32
C ILE A 775 5.21 13.68 -28.38
N ALA A 776 4.35 14.68 -28.51
CA ALA A 776 4.58 15.80 -29.41
C ALA A 776 4.46 17.13 -28.66
N ARG A 777 5.30 18.10 -29.00
CA ARG A 777 5.18 19.47 -28.50
C ARG A 777 3.95 20.16 -29.11
N ILE A 778 3.29 21.02 -28.32
CA ILE A 778 2.25 21.93 -28.83
C ILE A 778 2.90 23.25 -29.27
N ALA A 779 2.52 23.77 -30.44
CA ALA A 779 3.15 24.95 -31.06
C ALA A 779 3.19 26.19 -30.14
N SER A 780 2.10 26.43 -29.43
CA SER A 780 1.90 27.53 -28.46
C SER A 780 2.36 27.21 -27.04
N GLY A 781 2.89 26.01 -26.79
CA GLY A 781 3.34 25.54 -25.49
C GLY A 781 4.68 26.13 -25.04
N ALA A 782 4.96 26.05 -23.73
CA ALA A 782 6.16 26.59 -23.09
C ALA A 782 7.46 25.81 -23.42
N ILE A 783 7.36 24.59 -23.93
CA ILE A 783 8.53 23.83 -24.40
C ILE A 783 9.11 24.57 -25.60
N PRO A 784 10.43 24.84 -25.70
CA PRO A 784 11.02 25.45 -26.90
C PRO A 784 11.05 24.49 -28.10
N ASN A 785 11.02 25.02 -29.32
CA ASN A 785 11.29 24.20 -30.51
C ASN A 785 12.73 23.66 -30.47
N ASN A 786 12.92 22.37 -30.76
CA ASN A 786 14.17 21.63 -30.58
C ASN A 786 14.65 21.62 -29.11
N GLY A 787 13.76 21.89 -28.15
CA GLY A 787 14.05 21.79 -26.72
C GLY A 787 14.30 20.34 -26.32
N THR A 788 15.31 20.13 -25.47
CA THR A 788 15.54 18.85 -24.81
C THR A 788 14.83 18.87 -23.45
N VAL A 789 13.98 17.89 -23.20
CA VAL A 789 13.20 17.73 -21.97
C VAL A 789 13.49 16.38 -21.34
N GLU A 790 13.26 16.26 -20.03
CA GLU A 790 13.20 14.96 -19.37
C GLU A 790 11.77 14.42 -19.49
N VAL A 791 11.63 13.20 -20.00
CA VAL A 791 10.35 12.49 -20.10
C VAL A 791 10.37 11.32 -19.14
N ALA A 792 9.32 11.18 -18.34
CA ALA A 792 9.02 10.03 -17.52
C ALA A 792 7.71 9.38 -17.97
N ILE A 793 7.70 8.06 -18.18
CA ILE A 793 6.51 7.28 -18.57
C ILE A 793 6.55 5.90 -17.93
N VAL A 794 5.40 5.20 -17.89
CA VAL A 794 5.37 3.75 -17.70
C VAL A 794 4.90 3.12 -19.01
N ALA A 795 5.75 2.32 -19.66
CA ALA A 795 5.36 1.64 -20.89
C ALA A 795 4.39 0.48 -20.62
N LEU A 796 3.50 0.18 -21.56
CA LEU A 796 2.62 -1.00 -21.50
C LEU A 796 3.39 -2.32 -21.75
N PRO A 797 2.87 -3.49 -21.32
CA PRO A 797 1.64 -3.67 -20.54
C PRO A 797 1.82 -3.39 -19.05
N VAL A 798 0.77 -2.90 -18.39
CA VAL A 798 0.67 -2.75 -16.92
C VAL A 798 -0.51 -3.53 -16.33
N SER A 799 -1.30 -4.15 -17.19
CA SER A 799 -2.51 -4.87 -16.84
C SER A 799 -2.53 -6.25 -17.48
N ARG A 800 -3.36 -7.12 -16.89
CA ARG A 800 -3.56 -8.50 -17.34
C ARG A 800 -5.07 -8.78 -17.49
N PRO A 801 -5.54 -9.20 -18.67
CA PRO A 801 -6.94 -9.57 -18.87
C PRO A 801 -7.26 -10.87 -18.12
N SER A 802 -8.54 -11.09 -17.85
CA SER A 802 -9.02 -12.27 -17.13
C SER A 802 -8.71 -13.56 -17.89
N SER A 803 -8.35 -14.61 -17.15
CA SER A 803 -8.18 -15.94 -17.72
C SER A 803 -9.53 -16.67 -17.80
N GLY A 804 -9.81 -17.31 -18.94
CA GLY A 804 -11.04 -18.05 -19.19
C GLY A 804 -11.93 -17.38 -20.24
N GLN A 805 -13.07 -18.01 -20.53
CA GLN A 805 -14.08 -17.42 -21.41
C GLN A 805 -14.83 -16.30 -20.65
N PRO A 806 -15.19 -15.19 -21.31
CA PRO A 806 -16.07 -14.18 -20.73
C PRO A 806 -17.36 -14.80 -20.19
N LEU A 807 -17.83 -14.33 -19.04
CA LEU A 807 -19.10 -14.80 -18.49
C LEU A 807 -20.25 -14.07 -19.20
N THR A 808 -21.17 -14.82 -19.79
CA THR A 808 -22.29 -14.26 -20.55
C THR A 808 -23.56 -14.24 -19.71
N VAL A 809 -24.24 -13.10 -19.69
CA VAL A 809 -25.52 -12.88 -18.98
C VAL A 809 -26.55 -12.43 -20.01
N ASP A 810 -27.71 -13.09 -20.02
CA ASP A 810 -28.86 -12.69 -20.83
C ASP A 810 -29.71 -11.70 -20.05
N LEU A 811 -29.85 -10.49 -20.57
CA LEU A 811 -30.55 -9.39 -19.93
C LEU A 811 -31.89 -9.20 -20.61
N PRO A 812 -33.02 -9.44 -19.92
CA PRO A 812 -34.35 -9.32 -20.51
C PRO A 812 -34.67 -7.89 -20.92
N SER A 813 -35.52 -7.71 -21.93
CA SER A 813 -36.05 -6.39 -22.27
C SER A 813 -37.00 -5.88 -21.20
N THR A 814 -36.95 -4.58 -20.93
CA THR A 814 -37.75 -3.93 -19.88
C THR A 814 -38.95 -3.17 -20.42
N ALA A 815 -39.11 -3.06 -21.74
CA ALA A 815 -40.27 -2.43 -22.36
C ALA A 815 -40.88 -3.34 -23.43
N ARG A 816 -42.16 -3.09 -23.73
CA ARG A 816 -42.88 -3.78 -24.80
C ARG A 816 -42.22 -3.49 -26.15
N PRO A 817 -42.15 -4.46 -27.06
CA PRO A 817 -41.78 -4.20 -28.44
C PRO A 817 -42.74 -3.19 -29.10
N LEU A 818 -42.29 -2.51 -30.14
CA LEU A 818 -43.14 -1.69 -30.98
C LEU A 818 -44.11 -2.57 -31.78
N PRO A 819 -45.32 -2.08 -32.14
CA PRO A 819 -46.26 -2.85 -32.93
C PRO A 819 -45.66 -3.23 -34.30
N PRO A 820 -45.99 -4.42 -34.85
CA PRO A 820 -45.59 -4.76 -36.20
C PRO A 820 -46.31 -3.85 -37.20
N GLN A 821 -45.67 -3.63 -38.35
CA GLN A 821 -46.25 -2.86 -39.46
C GLN A 821 -46.35 -3.79 -40.67
N PRO A 822 -47.45 -4.55 -40.81
CA PRO A 822 -47.68 -5.41 -41.97
C PRO A 822 -47.85 -4.56 -43.23
N ALA A 823 -47.06 -4.88 -44.25
CA ALA A 823 -47.11 -4.20 -45.54
C ALA A 823 -48.13 -4.88 -46.46
N TRP A 824 -48.03 -6.20 -46.61
CA TRP A 824 -49.01 -7.03 -47.32
C TRP A 824 -48.82 -8.51 -46.98
N ILE A 825 -49.83 -9.31 -47.32
CA ILE A 825 -49.84 -10.76 -47.10
C ILE A 825 -50.12 -11.46 -48.42
N VAL A 826 -49.34 -12.49 -48.73
CA VAL A 826 -49.57 -13.32 -49.93
C VAL A 826 -49.74 -14.79 -49.54
N PRO A 827 -50.66 -15.53 -50.19
CA PRO A 827 -50.71 -16.98 -50.05
C PRO A 827 -49.41 -17.63 -50.54
N THR A 828 -48.95 -18.62 -49.80
CA THR A 828 -47.82 -19.48 -50.19
C THR A 828 -48.30 -20.92 -50.33
N PHE A 829 -47.59 -21.67 -51.17
CA PHE A 829 -47.94 -23.04 -51.49
C PHE A 829 -46.72 -23.93 -51.29
N GLY A 830 -46.92 -25.08 -50.66
CA GLY A 830 -45.93 -26.15 -50.61
C GLY A 830 -46.30 -27.23 -51.62
N TRP A 831 -45.31 -27.83 -52.29
CA TRP A 831 -45.53 -29.01 -53.12
C TRP A 831 -44.69 -30.17 -52.62
N THR A 832 -45.30 -31.35 -52.54
CA THR A 832 -44.60 -32.61 -52.32
C THR A 832 -44.85 -33.53 -53.50
N GLU A 833 -43.78 -34.11 -54.03
CA GLU A 833 -43.82 -35.05 -55.14
C GLU A 833 -43.34 -36.40 -54.65
N SER A 834 -44.07 -37.45 -55.01
CA SER A 834 -43.68 -38.83 -54.75
C SER A 834 -43.99 -39.71 -55.94
N SER A 835 -43.14 -40.72 -56.14
CA SER A 835 -43.34 -41.73 -57.16
C SER A 835 -43.30 -43.12 -56.53
N ALA A 836 -44.34 -43.92 -56.78
CA ALA A 836 -44.42 -45.30 -56.32
C ALA A 836 -44.52 -46.26 -57.51
N ASN A 837 -44.40 -47.57 -57.24
CA ASN A 837 -44.55 -48.64 -58.24
C ASN A 837 -43.61 -48.45 -59.45
N LEU A 838 -42.30 -48.26 -59.20
CA LEU A 838 -41.28 -48.03 -60.24
C LEU A 838 -41.60 -46.84 -61.17
N GLY A 839 -42.17 -45.76 -60.62
CA GLY A 839 -42.53 -44.54 -61.38
C GLY A 839 -43.90 -44.60 -62.06
N ARG A 840 -44.66 -45.70 -61.87
CA ARG A 840 -46.00 -45.88 -62.44
C ARG A 840 -47.05 -44.99 -61.80
N THR A 841 -46.92 -44.71 -60.50
CA THR A 841 -47.83 -43.83 -59.78
C THR A 841 -47.05 -42.57 -59.43
N LYS A 842 -47.44 -41.43 -59.98
CA LYS A 842 -46.89 -40.11 -59.68
C LYS A 842 -47.91 -39.32 -58.89
N THR A 843 -47.55 -38.91 -57.68
CA THR A 843 -48.43 -38.13 -56.80
C THR A 843 -47.78 -36.79 -56.52
N ARG A 844 -48.54 -35.71 -56.71
CA ARG A 844 -48.15 -34.35 -56.41
C ARG A 844 -49.19 -33.74 -55.49
N ALA A 845 -48.81 -33.41 -54.26
CA ALA A 845 -49.69 -32.78 -53.29
C ALA A 845 -49.28 -31.33 -53.06
N ARG A 846 -50.21 -30.41 -53.34
CA ARG A 846 -50.13 -28.99 -52.97
C ARG A 846 -50.72 -28.81 -51.58
N SER A 847 -49.87 -28.47 -50.63
CA SER A 847 -50.28 -27.95 -49.32
C SER A 847 -50.66 -26.48 -49.45
N GLY A 848 -51.92 -26.18 -49.16
CA GLY A 848 -52.45 -24.83 -48.97
C GLY A 848 -52.29 -24.36 -47.52
N GLY A 849 -53.00 -23.30 -47.15
CA GLY A 849 -52.94 -22.73 -45.80
C GLY A 849 -51.65 -21.95 -45.47
N GLY A 850 -50.71 -21.84 -46.40
CA GLY A 850 -49.51 -21.02 -46.25
C GLY A 850 -49.79 -19.54 -46.51
N LEU A 851 -49.23 -18.67 -45.67
CA LEU A 851 -49.25 -17.21 -45.80
C LEU A 851 -47.83 -16.67 -45.57
N ARG A 852 -47.37 -15.79 -46.45
CA ARG A 852 -46.18 -14.97 -46.20
C ARG A 852 -46.60 -13.55 -45.88
N VAL A 853 -46.27 -13.12 -44.67
CA VAL A 853 -46.50 -11.75 -44.20
C VAL A 853 -45.24 -10.94 -44.46
N PHE A 854 -45.35 -9.92 -45.31
CA PHE A 854 -44.28 -8.93 -45.47
C PHE A 854 -44.49 -7.78 -44.49
N LEU A 855 -43.43 -7.36 -43.82
CA LEU A 855 -43.40 -6.35 -42.77
C LEU A 855 -42.46 -5.21 -43.16
N GLU A 856 -42.81 -3.99 -42.75
CA GLU A 856 -41.92 -2.83 -42.85
C GLU A 856 -40.63 -3.00 -42.01
N ARG A 857 -39.64 -2.15 -42.29
CA ARG A 857 -38.38 -2.04 -41.53
C ARG A 857 -38.62 -1.49 -40.11
N GLY A 858 -37.61 -1.56 -39.26
CA GLY A 858 -37.69 -1.13 -37.85
C GLY A 858 -37.80 -2.30 -36.88
N TRP A 859 -37.21 -3.46 -37.20
CA TRP A 859 -37.20 -4.65 -36.33
C TRP A 859 -36.19 -4.52 -35.18
N TYR A 860 -36.26 -5.42 -34.20
CA TYR A 860 -35.43 -5.42 -32.98
C TYR A 860 -35.69 -4.25 -32.03
N SER A 861 -36.92 -3.74 -32.00
CA SER A 861 -37.34 -2.66 -31.09
C SER A 861 -37.17 -3.01 -29.61
N SER A 862 -37.33 -4.29 -29.26
CA SER A 862 -37.11 -4.90 -27.95
C SER A 862 -35.78 -5.66 -27.85
N GLY A 863 -34.93 -5.60 -28.87
CA GLY A 863 -33.62 -6.25 -28.91
C GLY A 863 -33.59 -7.62 -29.61
N VAL A 864 -32.50 -8.34 -29.39
CA VAL A 864 -32.19 -9.60 -30.11
C VAL A 864 -33.23 -10.69 -29.82
N GLY A 865 -33.62 -11.45 -30.85
CA GLY A 865 -34.60 -12.53 -30.72
C GLY A 865 -36.07 -12.10 -30.72
N GLU A 866 -36.37 -10.86 -31.10
CA GLU A 866 -37.74 -10.38 -31.37
C GLU A 866 -38.39 -11.21 -32.51
N GLN A 867 -39.61 -11.69 -32.26
CA GLN A 867 -40.39 -12.58 -33.13
C GLN A 867 -41.74 -11.95 -33.54
N LEU A 868 -42.34 -12.45 -34.61
CA LEU A 868 -43.72 -12.11 -34.96
C LEU A 868 -44.67 -13.10 -34.29
N ALA A 869 -45.59 -12.62 -33.46
CA ALA A 869 -46.63 -13.40 -32.82
C ALA A 869 -47.97 -13.27 -33.54
N VAL A 870 -48.61 -14.40 -33.79
CA VAL A 870 -50.04 -14.47 -34.06
C VAL A 870 -50.76 -14.57 -32.71
N VAL A 871 -51.62 -13.61 -32.43
CA VAL A 871 -52.37 -13.49 -31.17
C VAL A 871 -53.65 -14.31 -31.24
N LEU A 872 -53.87 -15.16 -30.24
CA LEU A 872 -54.90 -16.19 -30.17
C LEU A 872 -55.64 -16.12 -28.84
N ALA A 873 -56.85 -16.67 -28.80
CA ALA A 873 -57.59 -16.79 -27.56
C ALA A 873 -56.93 -17.79 -26.61
N ASP A 874 -56.81 -17.43 -25.33
CA ASP A 874 -56.30 -18.31 -24.28
C ASP A 874 -57.47 -19.02 -23.59
N GLY A 875 -58.03 -20.02 -24.28
CA GLY A 875 -59.24 -20.73 -23.86
C GLY A 875 -60.49 -20.37 -24.66
N SER A 876 -61.67 -20.60 -24.06
CA SER A 876 -62.96 -20.34 -24.73
C SER A 876 -63.31 -18.85 -24.72
N VAL A 877 -63.64 -18.30 -25.89
CA VAL A 877 -64.15 -16.93 -26.03
C VAL A 877 -65.66 -16.92 -25.81
N ALA A 878 -66.14 -16.21 -24.78
CA ALA A 878 -67.56 -16.00 -24.55
C ALA A 878 -68.17 -15.17 -25.69
N GLY A 879 -69.44 -15.44 -26.04
CA GLY A 879 -70.10 -14.82 -27.20
C GLY A 879 -70.23 -13.29 -27.14
N ASP A 880 -70.17 -12.72 -25.93
CA ASP A 880 -70.32 -11.30 -25.60
C ASP A 880 -68.99 -10.56 -25.33
N ASP A 881 -67.83 -11.23 -25.33
CA ASP A 881 -66.52 -10.59 -25.15
C ASP A 881 -66.01 -9.95 -26.46
N GLU A 882 -66.74 -8.92 -26.94
CA GLU A 882 -66.43 -8.22 -28.18
C GLU A 882 -65.01 -7.64 -28.20
N ARG A 883 -64.50 -7.22 -27.03
CA ARG A 883 -63.15 -6.64 -26.93
C ARG A 883 -62.08 -7.70 -27.19
N LEU A 884 -62.18 -8.89 -26.61
CA LEU A 884 -61.23 -9.97 -26.90
C LEU A 884 -61.28 -10.38 -28.38
N ARG A 885 -62.48 -10.42 -28.98
CA ARG A 885 -62.68 -10.75 -30.41
C ARG A 885 -61.99 -9.79 -31.37
N THR A 886 -61.73 -8.54 -30.95
CA THR A 886 -61.02 -7.55 -31.78
C THR A 886 -59.50 -7.69 -31.77
N ILE A 887 -58.92 -8.47 -30.85
CA ILE A 887 -57.46 -8.59 -30.69
C ILE A 887 -56.91 -10.01 -30.90
N VAL A 888 -57.78 -11.00 -31.15
CA VAL A 888 -57.38 -12.39 -31.42
C VAL A 888 -57.64 -12.77 -32.88
N THR A 889 -56.88 -13.72 -33.39
CA THR A 889 -57.01 -14.21 -34.77
C THR A 889 -58.32 -14.97 -34.96
N ARG A 890 -58.98 -14.74 -36.10
CA ARG A 890 -60.30 -15.31 -36.40
C ARG A 890 -60.33 -15.97 -37.77
N ARG A 891 -61.13 -17.02 -37.88
CA ARG A 891 -61.45 -17.74 -39.11
C ARG A 891 -62.93 -17.56 -39.45
N ALA A 892 -63.21 -17.23 -40.69
CA ALA A 892 -64.55 -17.10 -41.24
C ALA A 892 -64.71 -17.94 -42.51
N ALA A 893 -65.95 -18.30 -42.83
CA ALA A 893 -66.26 -19.00 -44.07
C ALA A 893 -66.13 -18.05 -45.24
N ASP A 894 -66.00 -18.59 -46.45
CA ASP A 894 -66.11 -17.80 -47.65
C ASP A 894 -67.54 -17.23 -47.77
N PRO A 895 -67.73 -15.90 -47.85
CA PRO A 895 -69.05 -15.28 -47.95
C PRO A 895 -69.83 -15.68 -49.21
N VAL A 896 -69.16 -16.18 -50.26
CA VAL A 896 -69.79 -16.72 -51.48
C VAL A 896 -70.47 -18.07 -51.22
N THR A 897 -70.04 -18.79 -50.19
CA THR A 897 -70.65 -20.05 -49.75
C THR A 897 -71.63 -19.78 -48.61
N ALA A 898 -72.94 -19.85 -48.86
CA ALA A 898 -73.96 -19.52 -47.86
C ALA A 898 -73.89 -20.47 -46.64
N ARG A 899 -73.29 -20.04 -45.53
CA ARG A 899 -73.28 -20.77 -44.25
C ARG A 899 -73.36 -19.86 -43.00
N THR A 900 -74.02 -20.40 -41.97
CA THR A 900 -73.94 -20.05 -40.55
C THR A 900 -72.61 -20.49 -39.93
N ALA A 901 -72.30 -19.98 -38.72
CA ALA A 901 -71.04 -20.07 -37.94
C ALA A 901 -70.05 -21.20 -38.30
N VAL A 902 -68.77 -20.83 -38.48
CA VAL A 902 -67.67 -21.78 -38.71
C VAL A 902 -67.28 -22.47 -37.41
N PRO A 903 -67.33 -23.82 -37.32
CA PRO A 903 -66.74 -24.55 -36.20
C PRO A 903 -65.25 -24.21 -36.08
N GLY A 904 -64.81 -23.76 -34.90
CA GLY A 904 -63.43 -23.29 -34.71
C GLY A 904 -63.18 -21.88 -35.25
N GLU A 905 -64.06 -20.92 -34.95
CA GLU A 905 -63.88 -19.49 -35.28
C GLU A 905 -62.51 -18.96 -34.80
N PHE A 906 -62.00 -19.46 -33.67
CA PHE A 906 -60.72 -19.06 -33.10
C PHE A 906 -59.69 -20.19 -33.26
N PRO A 907 -58.69 -20.05 -34.15
CA PRO A 907 -57.61 -21.03 -34.28
C PRO A 907 -56.80 -21.16 -32.98
N THR A 908 -56.34 -22.37 -32.69
CA THR A 908 -55.48 -22.68 -31.55
C THR A 908 -54.00 -22.58 -31.92
N ALA A 909 -53.12 -22.39 -30.93
CA ALA A 909 -51.68 -22.27 -31.17
C ALA A 909 -51.06 -23.53 -31.81
N ALA A 910 -51.67 -24.70 -31.61
CA ALA A 910 -51.24 -25.96 -32.20
C ALA A 910 -51.44 -26.03 -33.73
N GLU A 911 -52.41 -25.28 -34.26
CA GLU A 911 -52.71 -25.25 -35.70
C GLU A 911 -51.65 -24.46 -36.50
N PHE A 912 -50.85 -23.62 -35.85
CA PHE A 912 -49.74 -22.90 -36.47
C PHE A 912 -48.50 -23.79 -36.51
N THR A 913 -48.37 -24.57 -37.57
CA THR A 913 -47.36 -25.64 -37.67
C THR A 913 -45.92 -25.11 -37.73
N LEU A 914 -45.71 -23.91 -38.29
CA LEU A 914 -44.39 -23.26 -38.34
C LEU A 914 -44.04 -22.43 -37.09
N ALA A 915 -44.91 -22.35 -36.09
CA ALA A 915 -44.61 -21.56 -34.89
C ALA A 915 -43.44 -22.17 -34.11
N ARG A 916 -42.44 -21.34 -33.81
CA ARG A 916 -41.26 -21.68 -33.02
C ARG A 916 -41.60 -21.82 -31.54
N ALA A 917 -42.51 -21.00 -31.03
CA ALA A 917 -43.02 -21.08 -29.67
C ALA A 917 -44.54 -20.89 -29.65
N ARG A 918 -45.20 -21.56 -28.69
CA ARG A 918 -46.64 -21.50 -28.46
C ARG A 918 -46.83 -21.22 -26.98
N VAL A 919 -47.18 -19.99 -26.63
CA VAL A 919 -47.09 -19.49 -25.25
C VAL A 919 -48.47 -19.00 -24.79
N PRO A 920 -49.12 -19.66 -23.83
CA PRO A 920 -50.36 -19.18 -23.21
C PRO A 920 -50.07 -18.12 -22.12
N GLY A 921 -51.11 -17.52 -21.55
CA GLY A 921 -50.98 -16.69 -20.35
C GLY A 921 -50.34 -15.31 -20.57
N ILE A 922 -50.25 -14.80 -21.79
CA ILE A 922 -49.64 -13.50 -22.08
C ILE A 922 -50.67 -12.38 -21.88
N VAL A 923 -50.30 -11.31 -21.18
CA VAL A 923 -51.18 -10.16 -20.95
C VAL A 923 -51.01 -9.11 -22.08
N PRO A 924 -52.02 -8.92 -22.96
CA PRO A 924 -51.97 -7.90 -24.00
C PRO A 924 -52.12 -6.50 -23.40
N VAL A 925 -51.62 -5.47 -24.09
CA VAL A 925 -51.68 -4.08 -23.59
C VAL A 925 -53.10 -3.51 -23.65
N GLU A 926 -53.90 -3.97 -24.61
CA GLU A 926 -55.28 -3.55 -24.84
C GLU A 926 -56.26 -4.08 -23.78
N LEU A 927 -55.94 -5.26 -23.21
CA LEU A 927 -56.80 -5.97 -22.25
C LEU A 927 -55.96 -6.50 -21.08
N PRO A 928 -55.57 -5.65 -20.12
CA PRO A 928 -54.73 -6.06 -18.99
C PRO A 928 -55.39 -7.09 -18.06
N GLU A 929 -56.73 -7.18 -18.09
CA GLU A 929 -57.55 -8.08 -17.26
C GLU A 929 -57.70 -9.50 -17.84
N ARG A 930 -57.10 -9.76 -19.02
CA ARG A 930 -57.25 -11.00 -19.79
C ARG A 930 -55.89 -11.53 -20.21
N THR A 931 -55.85 -12.83 -20.52
CA THR A 931 -54.68 -13.45 -21.15
C THR A 931 -55.00 -13.87 -22.58
N VAL A 932 -53.97 -13.85 -23.41
CA VAL A 932 -53.97 -14.35 -24.79
C VAL A 932 -52.88 -15.41 -24.93
N ALA A 933 -53.06 -16.30 -25.90
CA ALA A 933 -52.03 -17.21 -26.34
C ALA A 933 -51.34 -16.62 -27.58
N VAL A 934 -50.05 -16.89 -27.74
CA VAL A 934 -49.28 -16.46 -28.91
C VAL A 934 -48.64 -17.64 -29.62
N ALA A 935 -48.76 -17.66 -30.95
CA ALA A 935 -47.94 -18.49 -31.83
C ALA A 935 -46.83 -17.62 -32.41
N ALA A 936 -45.60 -17.78 -31.91
CA ALA A 936 -44.46 -16.94 -32.27
C ALA A 936 -43.64 -17.56 -33.40
N HIS A 937 -43.30 -16.75 -34.41
CA HIS A 937 -42.58 -17.10 -35.62
C HIS A 937 -41.33 -16.23 -35.78
N ASP A 938 -40.25 -16.83 -36.28
CA ASP A 938 -39.06 -16.08 -36.66
C ASP A 938 -39.31 -15.29 -37.95
N VAL A 939 -38.77 -14.08 -38.03
CA VAL A 939 -38.78 -13.26 -39.23
C VAL A 939 -37.45 -13.38 -39.98
N VAL A 940 -37.51 -13.32 -41.30
CA VAL A 940 -36.33 -13.37 -42.18
C VAL A 940 -36.29 -12.11 -43.03
N PHE A 941 -35.11 -11.50 -43.16
CA PHE A 941 -34.93 -10.33 -44.01
C PHE A 941 -34.86 -10.76 -45.49
N ASP A 942 -35.81 -10.31 -46.30
CA ASP A 942 -35.79 -10.44 -47.75
C ASP A 942 -34.88 -9.35 -48.33
N THR A 943 -33.70 -9.75 -48.81
CA THR A 943 -32.69 -8.85 -49.36
C THR A 943 -33.08 -8.24 -50.71
N GLU A 944 -33.94 -8.92 -51.48
CA GLU A 944 -34.44 -8.44 -52.77
C GLU A 944 -35.48 -7.32 -52.56
N ARG A 945 -36.42 -7.55 -51.63
CA ARG A 945 -37.50 -6.60 -51.30
C ARG A 945 -37.13 -5.59 -50.23
N LYS A 946 -35.96 -5.75 -49.60
CA LYS A 946 -35.44 -4.94 -48.48
C LYS A 946 -36.45 -4.79 -47.33
N ARG A 947 -37.10 -5.90 -46.95
CA ARG A 947 -38.21 -5.96 -45.99
C ARG A 947 -38.15 -7.24 -45.17
N TRP A 948 -38.85 -7.29 -44.04
CA TRP A 948 -38.96 -8.51 -43.26
C TRP A 948 -40.10 -9.38 -43.79
N ALA A 949 -39.92 -10.69 -43.75
CA ALA A 949 -40.92 -11.67 -44.16
C ALA A 949 -41.09 -12.72 -43.07
N CYS A 950 -42.32 -13.15 -42.85
CA CYS A 950 -42.68 -14.23 -41.94
C CYS A 950 -43.58 -15.24 -42.64
N ASP A 951 -43.18 -16.50 -42.63
CA ASP A 951 -44.01 -17.59 -43.15
C ASP A 951 -44.87 -18.19 -42.04
N ILE A 952 -46.18 -18.19 -42.25
CA ILE A 952 -47.20 -18.71 -41.35
C ILE A 952 -47.94 -19.81 -42.10
N VAL A 953 -48.08 -20.98 -41.49
CA VAL A 953 -48.88 -22.08 -42.06
C VAL A 953 -49.99 -22.40 -41.09
N LEU A 954 -51.22 -22.16 -41.54
CA LEU A 954 -52.47 -22.49 -40.88
C LEU A 954 -53.28 -23.40 -41.81
N PRO A 955 -53.27 -24.72 -41.59
CA PRO A 955 -53.98 -25.65 -42.45
C PRO A 955 -55.48 -25.30 -42.54
N PRO A 956 -56.09 -25.31 -43.73
CA PRO A 956 -57.50 -24.96 -43.92
C PRO A 956 -58.46 -25.99 -43.31
N GLY A 957 -57.97 -27.19 -42.96
CA GLY A 957 -58.71 -28.22 -42.25
C GLY A 957 -59.92 -28.74 -43.03
N SER A 958 -61.09 -28.76 -42.39
CA SER A 958 -62.32 -29.22 -43.03
C SER A 958 -62.99 -28.18 -43.93
N HIS A 959 -62.44 -26.97 -44.01
CA HIS A 959 -63.07 -25.82 -44.67
C HIS A 959 -62.57 -25.64 -46.11
N HIS A 960 -63.50 -25.30 -47.02
CA HIS A 960 -63.14 -24.88 -48.37
C HIS A 960 -62.87 -23.38 -48.38
N GLN A 961 -61.63 -22.99 -48.69
CA GLN A 961 -61.18 -21.60 -48.83
C GLN A 961 -61.59 -20.63 -47.70
N PRO A 962 -61.32 -20.94 -46.42
CA PRO A 962 -61.68 -20.06 -45.33
C PRO A 962 -60.92 -18.73 -45.38
N PHE A 963 -61.55 -17.66 -44.90
CA PHE A 963 -60.88 -16.38 -44.65
C PHE A 963 -60.31 -16.35 -43.23
N VAL A 964 -59.15 -15.73 -43.06
CA VAL A 964 -58.51 -15.54 -41.76
C VAL A 964 -58.15 -14.07 -41.57
N SER A 965 -58.56 -13.52 -40.43
CA SER A 965 -58.13 -12.20 -39.94
C SER A 965 -57.03 -12.43 -38.92
N LEU A 966 -55.78 -12.18 -39.29
CA LEU A 966 -54.65 -12.35 -38.37
C LEU A 966 -54.56 -11.16 -37.42
N SER A 967 -54.45 -11.45 -36.13
CA SER A 967 -54.06 -10.47 -35.13
C SER A 967 -52.57 -10.63 -34.88
N LEU A 968 -51.75 -9.67 -35.32
CA LEU A 968 -50.30 -9.77 -35.30
C LEU A 968 -49.71 -8.84 -34.24
N ALA A 969 -48.76 -9.34 -33.45
CA ALA A 969 -47.98 -8.55 -32.50
C ALA A 969 -46.49 -8.90 -32.64
N ARG A 970 -45.60 -8.07 -32.14
CA ARG A 970 -44.21 -8.45 -31.92
C ARG A 970 -44.08 -9.04 -30.53
N TYR A 971 -43.33 -10.13 -30.42
CA TYR A 971 -43.14 -10.89 -29.20
C TYR A 971 -41.66 -11.01 -28.88
N GLN A 972 -41.28 -10.69 -27.65
CA GLN A 972 -39.92 -10.87 -27.15
C GLN A 972 -39.93 -11.94 -26.06
N PRO A 973 -39.43 -13.16 -26.34
CA PRO A 973 -39.47 -14.27 -25.41
C PRO A 973 -38.70 -14.03 -24.12
N ASN A 974 -37.65 -13.19 -24.15
CA ASN A 974 -36.87 -12.84 -22.95
C ASN A 974 -37.15 -11.38 -22.58
N SER A 975 -38.31 -11.15 -21.99
CA SER A 975 -38.74 -9.86 -21.46
C SER A 975 -39.00 -9.98 -19.96
N LEU A 976 -39.11 -8.85 -19.28
CA LEU A 976 -39.74 -8.84 -17.97
C LEU A 976 -41.22 -9.26 -18.08
N ASP A 977 -41.75 -9.79 -16.99
CA ASP A 977 -43.16 -10.12 -16.89
C ASP A 977 -44.05 -8.91 -17.18
N GLY A 978 -45.12 -9.15 -17.95
CA GLY A 978 -46.05 -8.09 -18.38
C GLY A 978 -45.56 -7.20 -19.53
N VAL A 979 -44.36 -7.39 -20.10
CA VAL A 979 -43.88 -6.59 -21.26
C VAL A 979 -43.44 -7.41 -22.48
N HIS A 980 -43.87 -8.67 -22.55
CA HIS A 980 -43.54 -9.61 -23.64
C HIS A 980 -44.11 -9.26 -25.01
N LEU A 981 -45.28 -8.61 -25.06
CA LEU A 981 -46.09 -8.44 -26.27
C LEU A 981 -46.29 -6.96 -26.60
N SER A 982 -46.10 -6.60 -27.87
CA SER A 982 -46.45 -5.27 -28.39
C SER A 982 -47.96 -5.04 -28.42
N PRO A 983 -48.43 -3.82 -28.69
CA PRO A 983 -49.79 -3.61 -29.19
C PRO A 983 -50.07 -4.47 -30.44
N VAL A 984 -51.31 -4.93 -30.57
CA VAL A 984 -51.78 -5.80 -31.64
C VAL A 984 -52.10 -4.98 -32.88
N ALA A 985 -51.48 -5.34 -34.01
CA ALA A 985 -51.83 -4.86 -35.33
C ALA A 985 -52.83 -5.81 -35.99
N GLN A 986 -53.99 -5.28 -36.36
CA GLN A 986 -54.98 -6.00 -37.15
C GLN A 986 -54.58 -5.98 -38.63
N VAL A 987 -54.77 -7.11 -39.31
CA VAL A 987 -54.64 -7.18 -40.77
C VAL A 987 -55.97 -7.50 -41.42
N GLU A 988 -56.11 -7.13 -42.70
CA GLU A 988 -57.29 -7.46 -43.49
C GLU A 988 -57.49 -8.97 -43.64
N TRP A 989 -58.72 -9.40 -43.92
CA TRP A 989 -59.06 -10.80 -44.12
C TRP A 989 -58.32 -11.37 -45.35
N VAL A 990 -57.57 -12.45 -45.14
CA VAL A 990 -56.84 -13.17 -46.21
C VAL A 990 -57.44 -14.55 -46.41
N GLN A 991 -57.57 -14.96 -47.66
CA GLN A 991 -58.12 -16.26 -48.01
C GLN A 991 -57.04 -17.36 -48.00
N LEU A 992 -57.31 -18.47 -47.33
CA LEU A 992 -56.43 -19.64 -47.33
C LEU A 992 -56.75 -20.55 -48.52
N ALA A 993 -55.74 -20.90 -49.30
CA ALA A 993 -55.91 -21.87 -50.37
C ALA A 993 -56.14 -23.29 -49.81
N PRO A 994 -56.95 -24.13 -50.47
CA PRO A 994 -57.25 -25.46 -50.00
C PRO A 994 -56.19 -26.48 -50.46
N ASP A 995 -55.99 -27.55 -49.69
CA ASP A 995 -55.08 -28.63 -50.05
C ASP A 995 -55.58 -29.40 -51.29
N ARG A 996 -54.64 -29.82 -52.14
CA ARG A 996 -54.94 -30.58 -53.37
C ARG A 996 -53.92 -31.68 -53.59
N THR A 997 -54.37 -32.88 -53.93
CA THR A 997 -53.50 -34.01 -54.28
C THR A 997 -53.86 -34.53 -55.67
N ALA A 998 -52.94 -34.37 -56.62
CA ALA A 998 -53.04 -34.93 -57.97
C ALA A 998 -52.26 -36.24 -58.05
N THR A 999 -52.91 -37.34 -58.45
CA THR A 999 -52.32 -38.66 -58.64
C THR A 999 -52.51 -39.12 -60.07
N ALA A 1000 -51.41 -39.27 -60.82
CA ALA A 1000 -51.38 -39.85 -62.15
C ALA A 1000 -50.89 -41.30 -62.08
N VAL A 1001 -51.73 -42.24 -62.54
CA VAL A 1001 -51.41 -43.66 -62.65
C VAL A 1001 -51.20 -44.01 -64.12
N LEU A 1002 -49.98 -44.41 -64.45
CA LEU A 1002 -49.57 -44.87 -65.77
C LEU A 1002 -49.96 -46.34 -65.96
N GLU A 1003 -50.68 -46.69 -67.02
CA GLU A 1003 -51.09 -48.08 -67.25
C GLU A 1003 -49.95 -48.94 -67.78
N LEU A 1004 -49.79 -50.18 -67.29
CA LEU A 1004 -48.66 -51.05 -67.63
C LEU A 1004 -48.71 -51.57 -69.07
N LEU A 1005 -49.88 -52.04 -69.49
CA LEU A 1005 -50.08 -52.70 -70.78
C LEU A 1005 -50.46 -51.71 -71.90
N ASP A 1006 -50.84 -50.49 -71.54
CA ASP A 1006 -51.16 -49.41 -72.47
C ASP A 1006 -50.31 -48.17 -72.15
N LEU A 1007 -49.24 -48.00 -72.92
CA LEU A 1007 -48.29 -46.89 -72.75
C LEU A 1007 -48.86 -45.52 -73.14
N THR A 1008 -50.08 -45.48 -73.68
CA THR A 1008 -50.80 -44.24 -74.01
C THR A 1008 -51.85 -43.86 -72.96
N LYS A 1009 -52.20 -44.75 -72.03
CA LYS A 1009 -53.28 -44.52 -71.06
C LYS A 1009 -52.75 -44.04 -69.71
N VAL A 1010 -53.35 -42.97 -69.21
CA VAL A 1010 -53.03 -42.36 -67.91
C VAL A 1010 -54.32 -42.05 -67.17
N THR A 1011 -54.48 -42.57 -65.96
CA THR A 1011 -55.60 -42.23 -65.09
C THR A 1011 -55.16 -41.12 -64.16
N LEU A 1012 -55.83 -39.97 -64.20
CA LEU A 1012 -55.56 -38.84 -63.31
C LEU A 1012 -56.71 -38.68 -62.32
N THR A 1013 -56.36 -38.62 -61.04
CA THR A 1013 -57.28 -38.31 -59.94
C THR A 1013 -56.76 -37.08 -59.19
N VAL A 1014 -57.57 -36.04 -59.09
CA VAL A 1014 -57.33 -34.89 -58.20
C VAL A 1014 -58.23 -35.03 -56.99
N ALA A 1015 -57.69 -34.88 -55.79
CA ALA A 1015 -58.42 -35.00 -54.53
C ALA A 1015 -58.28 -33.71 -53.70
N GLY A 1016 -59.38 -33.25 -53.10
CA GLY A 1016 -59.37 -32.11 -52.19
C GLY A 1016 -60.77 -31.63 -51.82
N ARG A 1017 -60.88 -30.72 -50.86
CA ARG A 1017 -62.20 -30.16 -50.46
C ARG A 1017 -62.71 -29.17 -51.50
N SER A 1018 -63.98 -29.30 -51.89
CA SER A 1018 -64.71 -28.38 -52.75
C SER A 1018 -65.90 -27.78 -51.98
N PRO A 1019 -66.62 -26.77 -52.52
CA PRO A 1019 -67.81 -26.22 -51.88
C PRO A 1019 -68.92 -27.26 -51.59
N SER A 1020 -68.89 -28.43 -52.25
CA SER A 1020 -69.92 -29.47 -52.14
C SER A 1020 -69.68 -30.50 -51.01
N GLY A 1021 -68.81 -30.21 -50.04
CA GLY A 1021 -68.43 -31.11 -48.94
C GLY A 1021 -69.21 -30.85 -47.64
N THR A 1022 -70.02 -31.84 -47.26
CA THR A 1022 -70.60 -32.14 -45.93
C THR A 1022 -71.80 -31.39 -45.33
N ASP A 1023 -72.45 -30.38 -45.93
CA ASP A 1023 -73.82 -30.00 -45.47
C ASP A 1023 -74.79 -29.65 -46.61
N ALA A 1024 -76.07 -29.94 -46.35
CA ALA A 1024 -77.20 -30.16 -47.26
C ALA A 1024 -77.68 -28.97 -48.14
N VAL A 1025 -76.79 -28.36 -48.93
CA VAL A 1025 -77.17 -27.52 -50.09
C VAL A 1025 -76.34 -27.95 -51.31
N PRO A 1026 -76.93 -28.18 -52.50
CA PRO A 1026 -76.20 -28.59 -53.69
C PRO A 1026 -75.38 -27.41 -54.25
N GLY A 1027 -74.19 -27.17 -53.69
CA GLY A 1027 -73.13 -26.46 -54.41
C GLY A 1027 -72.61 -27.37 -55.52
N GLN A 1028 -72.43 -26.85 -56.74
CA GLN A 1028 -71.78 -27.64 -57.79
C GLN A 1028 -70.30 -27.86 -57.40
N PRO A 1029 -69.77 -29.10 -57.50
CA PRO A 1029 -68.34 -29.32 -57.31
C PRO A 1029 -67.55 -28.50 -58.34
N ASN A 1030 -66.38 -28.01 -57.93
CA ASN A 1030 -65.51 -27.23 -58.82
C ASN A 1030 -65.24 -28.00 -60.12
N ALA A 1031 -65.13 -27.26 -61.24
CA ALA A 1031 -64.80 -27.85 -62.52
C ALA A 1031 -63.28 -28.04 -62.62
N VAL A 1032 -62.83 -29.28 -62.71
CA VAL A 1032 -61.42 -29.60 -62.97
C VAL A 1032 -61.26 -30.05 -64.42
N SER A 1033 -60.37 -29.38 -65.14
CA SER A 1033 -60.00 -29.65 -66.52
C SER A 1033 -58.50 -29.93 -66.62
N VAL A 1034 -58.11 -30.76 -67.59
CA VAL A 1034 -56.71 -31.18 -67.76
C VAL A 1034 -56.31 -31.06 -69.21
N LEU A 1035 -55.25 -30.29 -69.47
CA LEU A 1035 -54.62 -30.15 -70.77
C LEU A 1035 -53.43 -31.12 -70.84
N VAL A 1036 -53.39 -31.94 -71.89
CA VAL A 1036 -52.23 -32.77 -72.19
C VAL A 1036 -51.30 -31.96 -73.09
N GLN A 1037 -50.08 -31.70 -72.62
CA GLN A 1037 -49.04 -31.05 -73.41
C GLN A 1037 -47.90 -32.03 -73.72
N SER A 1038 -47.30 -31.90 -74.90
CA SER A 1038 -46.10 -32.65 -75.30
C SER A 1038 -45.00 -31.71 -75.77
N ALA A 1039 -43.75 -32.16 -75.67
CA ALA A 1039 -42.59 -31.43 -76.16
C ALA A 1039 -41.67 -32.34 -76.98
N SER A 1040 -40.94 -31.74 -77.93
CA SER A 1040 -39.93 -32.42 -78.74
C SER A 1040 -38.56 -32.28 -78.08
N GLY A 1041 -38.13 -33.29 -77.32
CA GLY A 1041 -36.83 -33.32 -76.66
C GLY A 1041 -36.85 -34.15 -75.37
N LEU A 1042 -35.68 -34.62 -74.93
CA LEU A 1042 -35.56 -35.45 -73.71
C LEU A 1042 -35.63 -34.62 -72.41
N ASN A 1043 -35.44 -33.29 -72.48
CA ASN A 1043 -35.48 -32.41 -71.29
C ASN A 1043 -36.00 -31.00 -71.66
N PRO A 1044 -37.29 -30.87 -72.00
CA PRO A 1044 -37.89 -29.61 -72.47
C PRO A 1044 -37.97 -28.53 -71.38
N GLY A 1045 -37.64 -27.29 -71.74
CA GLY A 1045 -37.88 -26.10 -70.92
C GLY A 1045 -39.37 -25.73 -70.88
N ASP A 1046 -39.77 -24.78 -70.02
CA ASP A 1046 -41.19 -24.49 -69.79
C ASP A 1046 -41.95 -23.90 -71.00
N LEU A 1047 -41.22 -23.33 -71.96
CA LEU A 1047 -41.76 -22.77 -73.21
C LEU A 1047 -41.87 -23.80 -74.36
N ASP A 1048 -41.26 -24.99 -74.23
CA ASP A 1048 -41.19 -25.99 -75.31
C ASP A 1048 -42.46 -26.87 -75.43
N TRP A 1049 -43.44 -26.63 -74.56
CA TRP A 1049 -44.61 -27.49 -74.40
C TRP A 1049 -45.79 -26.99 -75.23
N THR A 1050 -46.37 -27.88 -76.02
CA THR A 1050 -47.53 -27.61 -76.88
C THR A 1050 -48.71 -28.50 -76.50
N VAL A 1051 -49.94 -27.96 -76.54
CA VAL A 1051 -51.17 -28.70 -76.23
C VAL A 1051 -51.45 -29.71 -77.35
N VAL A 1052 -51.69 -30.97 -76.99
CA VAL A 1052 -51.91 -32.09 -77.93
C VAL A 1052 -53.25 -32.80 -77.71
N GLY A 1053 -54.22 -32.09 -77.14
CA GLY A 1053 -55.60 -32.53 -76.88
C GLY A 1053 -56.60 -31.40 -77.12
N PRO A 1054 -57.83 -31.48 -76.57
CA PRO A 1054 -58.82 -30.41 -76.66
C PRO A 1054 -58.25 -29.08 -76.15
N ALA A 1055 -58.50 -27.98 -76.87
CA ALA A 1055 -57.99 -26.66 -76.51
C ALA A 1055 -58.45 -26.20 -75.12
N ASP A 1056 -59.66 -26.59 -74.71
CA ASP A 1056 -60.25 -26.30 -73.39
C ASP A 1056 -59.96 -27.37 -72.33
N GLY A 1057 -59.16 -28.39 -72.67
CA GLY A 1057 -58.82 -29.51 -71.79
C GLY A 1057 -59.94 -30.56 -71.65
N GLN A 1058 -59.58 -31.73 -71.11
CA GLN A 1058 -60.55 -32.77 -70.77
C GLN A 1058 -61.09 -32.52 -69.35
N ARG A 1059 -62.42 -32.39 -69.20
CA ARG A 1059 -63.07 -32.25 -67.90
C ARG A 1059 -63.07 -33.58 -67.14
N LEU A 1060 -62.66 -33.56 -65.88
CA LEU A 1060 -62.68 -34.71 -64.99
C LEU A 1060 -64.06 -34.88 -64.35
N THR A 1061 -64.44 -36.12 -64.05
CA THR A 1061 -65.71 -36.44 -63.38
C THR A 1061 -65.54 -36.28 -61.86
N ALA A 1062 -66.34 -35.42 -61.25
CA ALA A 1062 -66.34 -35.18 -59.81
C ALA A 1062 -67.17 -36.23 -59.06
N ALA A 1063 -66.66 -36.74 -57.95
CA ALA A 1063 -67.36 -37.62 -57.02
C ALA A 1063 -67.07 -37.17 -55.58
N ALA A 1064 -68.12 -36.74 -54.86
CA ALA A 1064 -68.01 -36.40 -53.45
C ALA A 1064 -67.77 -37.67 -52.60
N GLN A 1065 -66.91 -37.57 -51.60
CA GLN A 1065 -66.56 -38.65 -50.69
C GLN A 1065 -67.20 -38.43 -49.30
N PRO A 1066 -67.42 -39.49 -48.50
CA PRO A 1066 -68.00 -39.38 -47.17
C PRO A 1066 -67.19 -38.53 -46.17
N ASP A 1067 -65.88 -38.36 -46.40
CA ASP A 1067 -64.97 -37.57 -45.57
C ASP A 1067 -65.01 -36.05 -45.88
N GLY A 1068 -65.86 -35.65 -46.82
CA GLY A 1068 -66.01 -34.27 -47.28
C GLY A 1068 -65.01 -33.81 -48.34
N THR A 1069 -64.16 -34.71 -48.84
CA THR A 1069 -63.33 -34.45 -50.02
C THR A 1069 -64.10 -34.72 -51.31
N THR A 1070 -63.64 -34.13 -52.42
CA THR A 1070 -64.13 -34.42 -53.77
C THR A 1070 -63.00 -35.02 -54.56
N LEU A 1071 -63.27 -36.12 -55.26
CA LEU A 1071 -62.36 -36.77 -56.20
C LEU A 1071 -62.78 -36.41 -57.62
N TRP A 1072 -61.87 -35.80 -58.38
CA TRP A 1072 -62.03 -35.56 -59.81
C TRP A 1072 -61.19 -36.57 -60.56
N THR A 1073 -61.82 -37.53 -61.23
CA THR A 1073 -61.12 -38.61 -61.94
C THR A 1073 -61.41 -38.59 -63.44
N GLY A 1074 -60.39 -38.87 -64.23
CA GLY A 1074 -60.53 -39.04 -65.68
C GLY A 1074 -59.42 -39.90 -66.26
N VAL A 1075 -59.75 -40.61 -67.34
CA VAL A 1075 -58.78 -41.38 -68.12
C VAL A 1075 -58.37 -40.54 -69.33
N LEU A 1076 -57.07 -40.27 -69.43
CA LEU A 1076 -56.44 -39.52 -70.50
C LEU A 1076 -55.75 -40.49 -71.47
N ARG A 1077 -55.86 -40.22 -72.77
CA ARG A 1077 -55.15 -40.95 -73.83
C ARG A 1077 -54.11 -40.04 -74.47
N LEU A 1078 -52.85 -40.44 -74.41
CA LEU A 1078 -51.72 -39.75 -75.01
C LEU A 1078 -51.67 -40.08 -76.52
N PRO A 1079 -51.41 -39.10 -77.42
CA PRO A 1079 -51.38 -39.35 -78.86
C PRO A 1079 -50.31 -40.34 -79.33
N THR A 1080 -49.21 -40.46 -78.59
CA THR A 1080 -48.13 -41.43 -78.83
C THR A 1080 -47.66 -42.03 -77.51
N SER A 1081 -46.94 -43.16 -77.58
CA SER A 1081 -46.38 -43.82 -76.40
C SER A 1081 -45.55 -42.84 -75.57
N ARG A 1082 -45.77 -42.83 -74.25
CA ARG A 1082 -44.99 -42.02 -73.30
C ARG A 1082 -43.50 -42.37 -73.24
N LEU A 1083 -43.07 -43.47 -73.87
CA LEU A 1083 -41.65 -43.81 -74.05
C LEU A 1083 -41.00 -43.04 -75.21
N LEU A 1084 -41.79 -42.51 -76.15
CA LEU A 1084 -41.28 -41.85 -77.37
C LEU A 1084 -41.32 -40.32 -77.28
N ARG A 1085 -42.13 -39.75 -76.37
CA ARG A 1085 -42.26 -38.31 -76.14
C ARG A 1085 -42.50 -38.00 -74.67
N ALA A 1086 -41.98 -36.85 -74.22
CA ALA A 1086 -42.28 -36.29 -72.91
C ALA A 1086 -43.68 -35.66 -72.91
N TYR A 1087 -44.45 -35.92 -71.86
CA TYR A 1087 -45.78 -35.36 -71.65
C TYR A 1087 -45.86 -34.65 -70.30
N ARG A 1088 -46.67 -33.58 -70.23
CA ARG A 1088 -47.09 -33.00 -68.96
C ARG A 1088 -48.60 -32.75 -68.96
N LEU A 1089 -49.21 -32.93 -67.81
CA LEU A 1089 -50.62 -32.67 -67.55
C LEU A 1089 -50.72 -31.32 -66.86
N VAL A 1090 -51.37 -30.34 -67.49
CA VAL A 1090 -51.69 -29.05 -66.87
C VAL A 1090 -53.11 -29.13 -66.35
N ILE A 1091 -53.26 -29.15 -65.03
CA ILE A 1091 -54.51 -29.28 -64.30
C ILE A 1091 -54.99 -27.88 -63.95
N VAL A 1092 -56.26 -27.58 -64.23
CA VAL A 1092 -56.88 -26.30 -63.92
C VAL A 1092 -58.24 -26.56 -63.25
N GLU A 1093 -58.38 -26.08 -62.02
CA GLU A 1093 -59.62 -26.09 -61.25
C GLU A 1093 -60.24 -24.69 -61.21
N GLN A 1094 -61.47 -24.60 -61.67
CA GLN A 1094 -62.28 -23.39 -61.63
C GLN A 1094 -63.51 -23.61 -60.77
N GLU A 1095 -63.74 -22.66 -59.86
CA GLU A 1095 -64.99 -22.54 -59.11
C GLU A 1095 -65.90 -21.57 -59.86
N GLN A 1096 -67.19 -21.91 -59.98
CA GLN A 1096 -68.19 -21.08 -60.63
C GLN A 1096 -69.26 -20.66 -59.62
N HIS A 1097 -69.56 -19.36 -59.60
CA HIS A 1097 -70.63 -18.78 -58.79
C HIS A 1097 -71.43 -17.76 -59.60
N ALA A 1098 -72.56 -17.29 -59.07
CA ALA A 1098 -73.50 -16.40 -59.78
C ALA A 1098 -72.89 -15.05 -60.22
N GLY A 1099 -71.72 -14.66 -59.68
CA GLY A 1099 -71.01 -13.42 -59.99
C GLY A 1099 -69.75 -13.58 -60.85
N GLY A 1100 -69.42 -14.79 -61.32
CA GLY A 1100 -68.20 -15.08 -62.09
C GLY A 1100 -67.57 -16.44 -61.77
N GLY A 1101 -66.44 -16.75 -62.41
CA GLY A 1101 -65.62 -17.91 -62.09
C GLY A 1101 -64.24 -17.49 -61.58
N ARG A 1102 -63.68 -18.23 -60.62
CA ARG A 1102 -62.32 -18.00 -60.08
C ARG A 1102 -61.45 -19.24 -60.17
N LEU A 1103 -60.14 -19.03 -60.37
CA LEU A 1103 -59.13 -20.09 -60.38
C LEU A 1103 -58.78 -20.51 -58.95
N VAL A 1104 -58.89 -21.80 -58.63
CA VAL A 1104 -58.67 -22.33 -57.26
C VAL A 1104 -57.36 -23.14 -57.17
N TYR A 1105 -57.04 -23.86 -58.23
CA TYR A 1105 -55.85 -24.70 -58.31
C TYR A 1105 -55.39 -24.78 -59.75
N SER A 1106 -54.09 -24.60 -59.94
CA SER A 1106 -53.41 -24.86 -61.20
C SER A 1106 -52.16 -25.64 -60.88
N ASP A 1107 -51.91 -26.71 -61.61
CA ASP A 1107 -50.75 -27.55 -61.35
C ASP A 1107 -50.26 -28.28 -62.58
N VAL A 1108 -49.02 -28.74 -62.53
CA VAL A 1108 -48.39 -29.46 -63.64
C VAL A 1108 -47.84 -30.80 -63.14
N VAL A 1109 -48.22 -31.90 -63.80
CA VAL A 1109 -47.68 -33.24 -63.52
C VAL A 1109 -46.94 -33.75 -64.75
N ARG A 1110 -45.62 -33.92 -64.65
CA ARG A 1110 -44.78 -34.44 -65.74
C ARG A 1110 -44.82 -35.97 -65.78
N LEU A 1111 -45.09 -36.56 -66.94
CA LEU A 1111 -45.31 -38.00 -67.14
C LEU A 1111 -44.10 -38.72 -67.72
#